data_AF-A0A1F9RCW7-F1
#
_entry.id   AF-A0A1F9RCW7-F1
#
_cell.length_a   1.000
_cell.length_b   1.000
_cell.length_c   1.000
_cell.angle_alpha   90.00
_cell.angle_beta   90.00
_cell.angle_gamma   90.00
#
_symmetry.space_group_name_H-M   'P 1'
#
loop_
_entity.id
_entity.type
_entity.pdbx_description
1 polymer ?
#
loop_
_entity_poly.entity_id
_entity_poly.type
_entity_poly.pdbx_seq_one_letter_code
_entity_poly.pdbx_strand_id
1 'polypeptide(L)'
;MGMNERLADLLFPDVSELPDSIEKKYPARDLPPDAAVTRFAPSPTGFLHIGGVFAALISERLAHQTGGIFYLRIEDTDKKREMAGGVAGIVEAFQRLAFKIDEGPLPAEGEAGSYGPYKQSERGGIYKVFVKELLRRGDAYPCFCSEEDGARTKEMQEKAKVRTGYYGSWATHRNFTFEEIKSELERGKPFVIRLRSRGDIERKVRFRDLIKGDVDLPENDHDIVILKSDGLPTYHFAHIVDDHLMKTTHVIRGDEWLSSIPLHLEMFALMGWKPPSYAHVSPILKQEGASKRKLSKRKDPEAAVSFYHEQGFPSAAVVEYLLNLANSSFEDWRRANPGAAIDEFKFELSRLSPSGALFDIVKLADVSKEVISKMDAATVLRMAAEWASQYDQQLHNLISSDKGYAAAILGIERGTNKQRKDIEKWSDVRNYIEYFFDDIFSAKYFGEFYFPEQVSRSDVKLILERFKDGYLHGDDAVAWMDKIRRLSVDIGFAPDTKTYKKQKDKFKGQVGDVCMVLRVAITGRQKTPDLYECMRVLGPGRVAERIDDCLSFLDGGRTGKRYDISPELLSLAPRFSCRFLDFFTSTKQNVRQLAEDLRSFTLQNGFVISTCLRYEVYSVLPSGVPLEGMFHSSGLDTIRRLLLVMCGLRSEIVGETEILAQIEKGIAAAHERAALSIADYKALNNLLEIAKCIRRDYGVETQENYSTAAWRLMQESLSDPGGSVVLIVGGGYMADAFFRQVAGRVKKVIWANRSVDKLRKAVESRGYAQNGKLHFSPLEDISQFLPQVDGVFLAVGGDRELLKKQDLLTMHRNSVLIDISFPPAAELCGDLKQFQIATFDFTRYIEKQLSGPALFEATRAVNQVVERIADINARIS
;
A
#
# COMPACT_ATOMS: atom_id res chain seq x y z
N MET A 1 -7.78 -24.49 59.37
CA MET A 1 -7.33 -23.98 58.06
C MET A 1 -6.60 -25.11 57.35
N GLY A 2 -7.09 -25.54 56.19
CA GLY A 2 -6.48 -26.64 55.42
C GLY A 2 -5.09 -26.27 54.90
N MET A 3 -4.27 -27.26 54.53
CA MET A 3 -2.90 -27.04 54.01
C MET A 3 -2.92 -26.17 52.74
N ASN A 4 -3.84 -26.44 51.82
CA ASN A 4 -4.06 -25.66 50.59
C ASN A 4 -4.54 -24.23 50.87
N GLU A 5 -5.34 -24.05 51.92
CA GLU A 5 -5.85 -22.75 52.32
C GLU A 5 -4.72 -21.86 52.86
N ARG A 6 -3.85 -22.42 53.70
CA ARG A 6 -2.62 -21.75 54.15
C ARG A 6 -1.71 -21.38 52.99
N LEU A 7 -1.58 -22.26 51.99
CA LEU A 7 -0.79 -21.99 50.78
C LEU A 7 -1.39 -20.84 49.95
N ALA A 8 -2.70 -20.86 49.71
CA ALA A 8 -3.39 -19.83 48.95
C ALA A 8 -3.25 -18.44 49.60
N ASP A 9 -3.37 -18.36 50.92
CA ASP A 9 -3.20 -17.11 51.67
C ASP A 9 -1.73 -16.67 51.76
N LEU A 10 -0.77 -17.60 51.75
CA LEU A 10 0.66 -17.27 51.66
C LEU A 10 1.02 -16.66 50.30
N LEU A 11 0.49 -17.19 49.20
CA LEU A 11 0.80 -16.73 47.84
C LEU A 11 0.04 -15.45 47.45
N PHE A 12 -1.18 -15.27 47.98
CA PHE A 12 -2.06 -14.15 47.65
C PHE A 12 -2.67 -13.53 48.92
N PRO A 13 -1.85 -12.94 49.81
CA PRO A 13 -2.33 -12.38 51.07
C PRO A 13 -3.31 -11.21 50.86
N ASP A 14 -3.10 -10.42 49.81
CA ASP A 14 -3.89 -9.22 49.53
C ASP A 14 -5.23 -9.50 48.82
N VAL A 15 -5.50 -10.75 48.46
CA VAL A 15 -6.72 -11.15 47.73
C VAL A 15 -7.75 -11.67 48.74
N SER A 16 -8.63 -10.77 49.19
CA SER A 16 -9.68 -11.07 50.17
C SER A 16 -11.07 -11.31 49.55
N GLU A 17 -11.30 -10.87 48.31
CA GLU A 17 -12.56 -11.10 47.60
C GLU A 17 -12.79 -12.59 47.31
N LEU A 18 -14.06 -13.01 47.34
CA LEU A 18 -14.49 -14.38 47.04
C LEU A 18 -15.04 -14.48 45.60
N PRO A 19 -14.94 -15.65 44.96
CA PRO A 19 -15.52 -15.90 43.63
C PRO A 19 -16.97 -15.43 43.50
N ASP A 20 -17.85 -15.79 44.44
CA ASP A 20 -19.26 -15.39 44.44
C ASP A 20 -19.46 -13.87 44.48
N SER A 21 -18.58 -13.14 45.17
CA SER A 21 -18.62 -11.68 45.23
C SER A 21 -18.26 -11.06 43.89
N ILE A 22 -17.32 -11.65 43.16
CA ILE A 22 -16.97 -11.26 41.79
C ILE A 22 -18.12 -11.58 40.84
N GLU A 23 -18.67 -12.80 40.89
CA GLU A 23 -19.76 -13.22 40.00
C GLU A 23 -21.00 -12.33 40.16
N LYS A 24 -21.31 -11.87 41.38
CA LYS A 24 -22.41 -10.90 41.63
C LYS A 24 -22.21 -9.55 40.95
N LYS A 25 -20.97 -9.13 40.64
CA LYS A 25 -20.68 -7.91 39.87
C LYS A 25 -21.05 -8.07 38.39
N TYR A 26 -21.24 -9.30 37.92
CA TYR A 26 -21.52 -9.64 36.52
C TYR A 26 -22.81 -10.45 36.41
N PRO A 27 -23.99 -9.80 36.56
CA PRO A 27 -25.28 -10.48 36.54
C PRO A 27 -25.61 -11.10 35.18
N ALA A 28 -26.65 -11.94 35.12
CA ALA A 28 -27.18 -12.42 33.85
C ALA A 28 -27.67 -11.25 32.99
N ARG A 29 -27.53 -11.38 31.67
CA ARG A 29 -27.99 -10.36 30.70
C ARG A 29 -29.50 -10.46 30.54
N ASP A 30 -30.18 -9.31 30.46
CA ASP A 30 -31.61 -9.23 30.14
C ASP A 30 -31.79 -9.31 28.62
N LEU A 31 -31.86 -10.54 28.10
CA LEU A 31 -31.93 -10.85 26.67
C LEU A 31 -32.93 -11.97 26.41
N PRO A 32 -33.46 -12.08 25.16
CA PRO A 32 -34.28 -13.22 24.75
C PRO A 32 -33.60 -14.57 25.02
N PRO A 33 -34.35 -15.66 25.29
CA PRO A 33 -33.76 -16.96 25.65
C PRO A 33 -32.76 -17.54 24.64
N ASP A 34 -33.01 -17.30 23.34
CA ASP A 34 -32.16 -17.78 22.24
C ASP A 34 -31.14 -16.74 21.76
N ALA A 35 -31.01 -15.61 22.47
CA ALA A 35 -30.12 -14.53 22.10
C ALA A 35 -28.64 -14.94 22.25
N ALA A 36 -27.88 -14.78 21.17
CA ALA A 36 -26.46 -15.07 21.15
C ALA A 36 -25.66 -13.89 21.68
N VAL A 37 -25.00 -14.08 22.81
CA VAL A 37 -23.92 -13.23 23.29
C VAL A 37 -22.61 -13.75 22.71
N THR A 38 -22.00 -12.96 21.83
CA THR A 38 -20.77 -13.28 21.10
C THR A 38 -19.72 -12.19 21.32
N ARG A 39 -18.48 -12.46 20.93
CA ARG A 39 -17.39 -11.49 21.06
C ARG A 39 -16.31 -11.63 20.02
N PHE A 40 -15.70 -10.48 19.70
CA PHE A 40 -14.39 -10.44 19.08
C PHE A 40 -13.33 -10.14 20.14
N ALA A 41 -12.34 -11.02 20.27
CA ALA A 41 -11.33 -10.96 21.33
C ALA A 41 -9.90 -10.88 20.76
N PRO A 42 -9.49 -9.77 20.13
CA PRO A 42 -8.18 -9.65 19.51
C PRO A 42 -7.08 -9.29 20.53
N SER A 43 -5.87 -9.81 20.27
CA SER A 43 -4.64 -9.28 20.90
C SER A 43 -4.08 -8.10 20.08
N PRO A 44 -3.68 -6.98 20.72
CA PRO A 44 -3.19 -5.79 20.03
C PRO A 44 -1.72 -5.91 19.58
N THR A 45 -1.37 -6.99 18.87
CA THR A 45 0.03 -7.37 18.56
C THR A 45 0.43 -7.14 17.10
N GLY A 46 -0.33 -6.34 16.35
CA GLY A 46 -0.12 -6.16 14.91
C GLY A 46 -1.34 -5.61 14.21
N PHE A 47 -1.24 -5.51 12.87
CA PHE A 47 -2.36 -5.14 12.04
C PHE A 47 -3.50 -6.17 12.12
N LEU A 48 -4.74 -5.67 11.98
CA LEU A 48 -5.93 -6.50 11.96
C LEU A 48 -5.95 -7.36 10.69
N HIS A 49 -6.03 -8.67 10.88
CA HIS A 49 -6.07 -9.63 9.78
C HIS A 49 -7.50 -9.80 9.27
N ILE A 50 -7.69 -9.94 7.95
CA ILE A 50 -9.01 -10.14 7.34
C ILE A 50 -9.72 -11.39 7.87
N GLY A 51 -8.98 -12.45 8.19
CA GLY A 51 -9.54 -13.64 8.86
C GLY A 51 -10.09 -13.37 10.27
N GLY A 52 -9.53 -12.39 11.00
CA GLY A 52 -10.08 -11.95 12.27
C GLY A 52 -11.39 -11.19 12.09
N VAL A 53 -11.43 -10.29 11.11
CA VAL A 53 -12.67 -9.60 10.68
C VAL A 53 -13.74 -10.58 10.21
N PHE A 54 -13.35 -11.64 9.51
CA PHE A 54 -14.27 -12.69 9.06
C PHE A 54 -14.93 -13.41 10.24
N ALA A 55 -14.17 -13.80 11.26
CA ALA A 55 -14.73 -14.38 12.48
C ALA A 55 -15.59 -13.37 13.28
N ALA A 56 -15.18 -12.09 13.28
CA ALA A 56 -15.95 -11.01 13.90
C ALA A 56 -17.29 -10.77 13.20
N LEU A 57 -17.32 -10.78 11.86
CA LEU A 57 -18.54 -10.68 11.06
C LEU A 57 -19.53 -11.79 11.42
N ILE A 58 -19.04 -13.04 11.50
CA ILE A 58 -19.87 -14.19 11.88
C ILE A 58 -20.45 -14.01 13.29
N SER A 59 -19.62 -13.52 14.22
CA SER A 59 -20.03 -13.25 15.61
C SER A 59 -21.10 -12.17 15.68
N GLU A 60 -20.90 -11.08 14.95
CA GLU A 60 -21.78 -9.92 14.88
C GLU A 60 -23.13 -10.29 14.23
N ARG A 61 -23.12 -10.98 13.09
CA ARG A 61 -24.35 -11.45 12.42
C ARG A 61 -25.19 -12.33 13.34
N LEU A 62 -24.55 -13.29 14.02
CA LEU A 62 -25.26 -14.20 14.92
C LEU A 62 -25.88 -13.47 16.12
N ALA A 63 -25.13 -12.55 16.74
CA ALA A 63 -25.62 -11.78 17.88
C ALA A 63 -26.82 -10.93 17.50
N HIS A 64 -26.69 -10.05 16.51
CA HIS A 64 -27.77 -9.12 16.18
C HIS A 64 -29.00 -9.81 15.60
N GLN A 65 -28.83 -10.87 14.80
CA GLN A 65 -29.97 -11.63 14.26
C GLN A 65 -30.83 -12.28 15.35
N THR A 66 -30.22 -12.63 16.49
CA THR A 66 -30.91 -13.28 17.62
C THR A 66 -31.33 -12.29 18.71
N GLY A 67 -31.15 -10.98 18.49
CA GLY A 67 -31.41 -9.96 19.51
C GLY A 67 -30.43 -10.00 20.69
N GLY A 68 -29.24 -10.57 20.48
CA GLY A 68 -28.18 -10.67 21.45
C GLY A 68 -27.17 -9.52 21.40
N ILE A 69 -25.97 -9.79 21.89
CA ILE A 69 -24.91 -8.79 22.11
C ILE A 69 -23.62 -9.24 21.44
N PHE A 70 -23.04 -8.37 20.64
CA PHE A 70 -21.68 -8.51 20.11
C PHE A 70 -20.74 -7.51 20.78
N TYR A 71 -19.76 -8.01 21.52
CA TYR A 71 -18.83 -7.15 22.26
C TYR A 71 -17.36 -7.32 21.84
N LEU A 72 -16.56 -6.27 22.05
CA LEU A 72 -15.12 -6.24 21.81
C LEU A 72 -14.39 -6.38 23.15
N ARG A 73 -13.49 -7.37 23.26
CA ARG A 73 -12.61 -7.54 24.43
C ARG A 73 -11.15 -7.56 23.98
N ILE A 74 -10.31 -6.73 24.60
CA ILE A 74 -8.89 -6.66 24.24
C ILE A 74 -8.09 -7.65 25.10
N GLU A 75 -7.43 -8.60 24.43
CA GLU A 75 -6.60 -9.62 25.08
C GLU A 75 -5.12 -9.19 25.10
N ASP A 76 -4.80 -8.20 25.93
CA ASP A 76 -3.49 -7.54 26.06
C ASP A 76 -2.64 -8.07 27.24
N THR A 77 -2.79 -9.36 27.56
CA THR A 77 -2.05 -10.03 28.64
C THR A 77 -0.57 -10.27 28.32
N ASP A 78 -0.17 -10.21 27.04
CA ASP A 78 1.22 -10.30 26.59
C ASP A 78 1.80 -8.91 26.26
N LYS A 79 2.26 -8.22 27.30
CA LYS A 79 2.85 -6.87 27.21
C LYS A 79 4.09 -6.79 26.31
N LYS A 80 4.80 -7.89 26.07
CA LYS A 80 6.00 -7.88 25.20
C LYS A 80 5.64 -7.76 23.71
N ARG A 81 4.43 -8.21 23.33
CA ARG A 81 3.97 -8.20 21.93
C ARG A 81 2.98 -7.07 21.63
N GLU A 82 2.56 -6.33 22.65
CA GLU A 82 1.65 -5.20 22.49
C GLU A 82 2.28 -4.09 21.65
N MET A 83 1.52 -3.62 20.66
CA MET A 83 1.91 -2.48 19.83
C MET A 83 1.18 -1.21 20.26
N ALA A 84 1.94 -0.13 20.40
CA ALA A 84 1.37 1.19 20.64
C ALA A 84 0.35 1.56 19.54
N GLY A 85 -0.85 2.00 19.95
CA GLY A 85 -1.95 2.31 19.04
C GLY A 85 -2.72 1.10 18.49
N GLY A 86 -2.36 -0.14 18.85
CA GLY A 86 -3.00 -1.35 18.34
C GLY A 86 -4.51 -1.43 18.65
N VAL A 87 -4.92 -1.02 19.85
CA VAL A 87 -6.34 -0.99 20.25
C VAL A 87 -7.13 0.03 19.41
N ALA A 88 -6.61 1.25 19.25
CA ALA A 88 -7.25 2.29 18.44
C ALA A 88 -7.43 1.83 16.98
N GLY A 89 -6.40 1.21 16.40
CA GLY A 89 -6.47 0.68 15.04
C GLY A 89 -7.51 -0.44 14.87
N ILE A 90 -7.75 -1.26 15.90
CA ILE A 90 -8.83 -2.27 15.88
C ILE A 90 -10.20 -1.60 15.89
N VAL A 91 -10.42 -0.64 16.79
CA VAL A 91 -11.70 0.07 16.91
C VAL A 91 -12.02 0.83 15.63
N GLU A 92 -11.04 1.58 15.11
CA GLU A 92 -11.18 2.33 13.86
C GLU A 92 -11.50 1.41 12.66
N ALA A 93 -10.85 0.25 12.57
CA ALA A 93 -11.14 -0.71 11.50
C ALA A 93 -12.59 -1.22 11.56
N PHE A 94 -13.13 -1.48 12.75
CA PHE A 94 -14.52 -1.93 12.93
C PHE A 94 -15.52 -0.83 12.59
N GLN A 95 -15.24 0.42 12.98
CA GLN A 95 -16.07 1.56 12.60
C GLN A 95 -16.10 1.75 11.08
N ARG A 96 -14.93 1.68 10.43
CA ARG A 96 -14.83 1.79 8.97
C ARG A 96 -15.59 0.68 8.26
N LEU A 97 -15.60 -0.54 8.82
CA LEU A 97 -16.36 -1.69 8.31
C LEU A 97 -17.85 -1.66 8.68
N ALA A 98 -18.30 -0.63 9.41
CA ALA A 98 -19.67 -0.49 9.91
C ALA A 98 -20.15 -1.68 10.76
N PHE A 99 -19.22 -2.31 11.52
CA PHE A 99 -19.60 -3.30 12.51
C PHE A 99 -20.12 -2.60 13.76
N LYS A 100 -21.38 -2.86 14.10
CA LYS A 100 -21.96 -2.38 15.36
C LYS A 100 -21.37 -3.20 16.51
N ILE A 101 -20.65 -2.55 17.41
CA ILE A 101 -20.16 -3.12 18.66
C ILE A 101 -21.11 -2.63 19.75
N ASP A 102 -21.74 -3.53 20.49
CA ASP A 102 -22.69 -3.16 21.56
C ASP A 102 -21.97 -2.80 22.85
N GLU A 103 -20.87 -3.48 23.15
CA GLU A 103 -20.05 -3.27 24.35
C GLU A 103 -18.56 -3.42 24.04
N GLY A 104 -17.70 -2.70 24.76
CA GLY A 104 -16.25 -2.76 24.59
C GLY A 104 -15.58 -1.39 24.58
N PRO A 105 -14.28 -1.34 24.25
CA PRO A 105 -13.54 -0.09 24.12
C PRO A 105 -14.15 0.82 23.05
N LEU A 106 -14.20 2.12 23.34
CA LEU A 106 -14.69 3.14 22.42
C LEU A 106 -13.54 3.81 21.63
N PRO A 107 -13.83 4.50 20.50
CA PRO A 107 -12.83 5.19 19.70
C PRO A 107 -12.22 6.42 20.40
N ALA A 108 -13.04 7.12 21.19
CA ALA A 108 -12.58 8.10 22.17
C ALA A 108 -12.26 7.37 23.49
N GLU A 109 -11.37 7.93 24.32
CA GLU A 109 -11.00 7.30 25.61
C GLU A 109 -12.24 6.86 26.39
N GLY A 110 -12.29 5.57 26.75
CA GLY A 110 -13.40 4.96 27.49
C GLY A 110 -13.84 3.59 26.98
N GLU A 111 -14.90 3.07 27.58
CA GLU A 111 -15.56 1.82 27.22
C GLU A 111 -17.08 1.95 27.42
N ALA A 112 -17.85 1.13 26.71
CA ALA A 112 -19.30 1.02 26.86
C ALA A 112 -19.68 -0.40 27.29
N GLY A 113 -20.72 -0.53 28.10
CA GLY A 113 -21.27 -1.81 28.54
C GLY A 113 -21.13 -2.05 30.04
N SER A 114 -21.86 -3.05 30.55
CA SER A 114 -21.97 -3.31 31.99
C SER A 114 -20.96 -4.31 32.52
N TYR A 115 -20.16 -4.93 31.65
CA TYR A 115 -19.27 -6.04 32.00
C TYR A 115 -17.79 -5.65 31.94
N GLY A 116 -17.51 -4.36 31.96
CA GLY A 116 -16.16 -3.80 32.00
C GLY A 116 -15.34 -4.22 33.24
N PRO A 117 -14.02 -3.97 33.24
CA PRO A 117 -13.24 -3.47 32.12
C PRO A 117 -13.18 -4.46 30.95
N TYR A 118 -13.18 -3.98 29.70
CA TYR A 118 -13.09 -4.82 28.49
C TYR A 118 -11.64 -5.04 28.01
N LYS A 119 -10.64 -4.61 28.78
CA LYS A 119 -9.22 -4.93 28.57
C LYS A 119 -8.75 -5.89 29.66
N GLN A 120 -8.08 -6.97 29.26
CA GLN A 120 -7.67 -8.00 30.21
C GLN A 120 -6.57 -7.54 31.17
N SER A 121 -5.68 -6.64 30.76
CA SER A 121 -4.66 -6.09 31.66
C SER A 121 -5.25 -5.33 32.85
N GLU A 122 -6.45 -4.75 32.71
CA GLU A 122 -7.18 -4.02 33.76
C GLU A 122 -7.97 -4.96 34.69
N ARG A 123 -7.99 -6.27 34.40
CA ARG A 123 -8.75 -7.29 35.12
C ARG A 123 -7.89 -8.18 36.02
N GLY A 124 -6.60 -7.84 36.21
CA GLY A 124 -5.63 -8.61 37.00
C GLY A 124 -6.14 -9.12 38.37
N GLY A 125 -6.82 -8.25 39.13
CA GLY A 125 -7.39 -8.61 40.43
C GLY A 125 -8.47 -9.71 40.36
N ILE A 126 -9.32 -9.67 39.32
CA ILE A 126 -10.38 -10.65 39.09
C ILE A 126 -9.78 -12.04 38.92
N TYR A 127 -8.75 -12.17 38.07
CA TYR A 127 -8.13 -13.48 37.81
C TYR A 127 -7.47 -14.06 39.07
N LYS A 128 -6.82 -13.22 39.89
CA LYS A 128 -6.19 -13.67 41.13
C LYS A 128 -7.19 -14.27 42.12
N VAL A 129 -8.43 -13.77 42.19
CA VAL A 129 -9.50 -14.34 43.01
C VAL A 129 -9.77 -15.80 42.64
N PHE A 130 -9.94 -16.09 41.34
CA PHE A 130 -10.22 -17.44 40.88
C PHE A 130 -8.99 -18.36 40.95
N VAL A 131 -7.78 -17.85 40.71
CA VAL A 131 -6.54 -18.62 40.93
C VAL A 131 -6.39 -19.02 42.39
N LYS A 132 -6.67 -18.10 43.32
CA LYS A 132 -6.64 -18.37 44.76
C LYS A 132 -7.64 -19.45 45.16
N GLU A 133 -8.83 -19.44 44.54
CA GLU A 133 -9.83 -20.49 44.76
C GLU A 133 -9.35 -21.87 44.26
N LEU A 134 -8.75 -21.94 43.07
CA LEU A 134 -8.17 -23.18 42.56
C LEU A 134 -7.04 -23.71 43.47
N LEU A 135 -6.21 -22.82 44.01
CA LEU A 135 -5.19 -23.18 45.00
C LEU A 135 -5.82 -23.77 46.26
N ARG A 136 -6.88 -23.17 46.81
CA ARG A 136 -7.61 -23.67 47.99
C ARG A 136 -8.15 -25.08 47.78
N ARG A 137 -8.67 -25.37 46.58
CA ARG A 137 -9.20 -26.69 46.19
C ARG A 137 -8.10 -27.71 45.87
N GLY A 138 -6.85 -27.28 45.72
CA GLY A 138 -5.73 -28.12 45.30
C GLY A 138 -5.68 -28.36 43.78
N ASP A 139 -6.47 -27.62 43.01
CA ASP A 139 -6.56 -27.69 41.55
C ASP A 139 -5.53 -26.80 40.84
N ALA A 140 -4.72 -26.08 41.60
CA ALA A 140 -3.56 -25.33 41.11
C ALA A 140 -2.40 -25.44 42.11
N TYR A 141 -1.19 -25.13 41.65
CA TYR A 141 0.01 -25.11 42.50
C TYR A 141 1.11 -24.18 41.93
N PRO A 142 2.00 -23.64 42.78
CA PRO A 142 3.13 -22.83 42.31
C PRO A 142 4.21 -23.71 41.68
N CYS A 143 4.83 -23.19 40.61
CA CYS A 143 5.94 -23.82 39.92
C CYS A 143 7.11 -22.83 39.86
N PHE A 144 8.29 -23.28 40.31
CA PHE A 144 9.51 -22.47 40.40
C PHE A 144 10.50 -22.78 39.26
N CYS A 145 10.05 -23.48 38.21
CA CYS A 145 10.88 -23.75 37.04
C CYS A 145 11.20 -22.44 36.32
N SER A 146 12.49 -22.21 36.07
CA SER A 146 12.99 -21.16 35.18
C SER A 146 12.74 -21.49 33.71
N GLU A 147 12.93 -20.50 32.82
CA GLU A 147 12.91 -20.75 31.37
C GLU A 147 13.98 -21.76 30.94
N GLU A 148 15.16 -21.75 31.60
CA GLU A 148 16.23 -22.72 31.38
C GLU A 148 15.83 -24.13 31.81
N ASP A 149 15.11 -24.28 32.93
CA ASP A 149 14.55 -25.58 33.36
C ASP A 149 13.58 -26.12 32.31
N GLY A 150 12.72 -25.26 31.76
CA GLY A 150 11.81 -25.61 30.68
C GLY A 150 12.54 -26.08 29.41
N ALA A 151 13.60 -25.36 29.00
CA ALA A 151 14.41 -25.72 27.85
C ALA A 151 15.13 -27.07 28.05
N ARG A 152 15.70 -27.30 29.23
CA ARG A 152 16.34 -28.58 29.59
C ARG A 152 15.35 -29.73 29.60
N THR A 153 14.18 -29.57 30.23
CA THR A 153 13.13 -30.59 30.23
C THR A 153 12.67 -30.92 28.81
N LYS A 154 12.50 -29.91 27.96
CA LYS A 154 12.15 -30.12 26.55
C LYS A 154 13.22 -30.93 25.81
N GLU A 155 14.50 -30.59 25.97
CA GLU A 155 15.60 -31.34 25.36
C GLU A 155 15.64 -32.81 25.84
N MET A 156 15.42 -33.04 27.14
CA MET A 156 15.32 -34.39 27.70
C MET A 156 14.14 -35.17 27.12
N GLN A 157 12.98 -34.54 26.96
CA GLN A 157 11.79 -35.15 26.37
C GLN A 157 12.00 -35.51 24.89
N GLU A 158 12.62 -34.61 24.11
CA GLU A 158 12.95 -34.84 22.71
C GLU A 158 13.94 -36.00 22.55
N LYS A 159 14.98 -36.06 23.39
CA LYS A 159 15.94 -37.18 23.42
C LYS A 159 15.27 -38.51 23.82
N ALA A 160 14.35 -38.47 24.77
CA ALA A 160 13.56 -39.63 25.19
C ALA A 160 12.45 -40.00 24.19
N LYS A 161 12.25 -39.22 23.11
CA LYS A 161 11.20 -39.39 22.10
C LYS A 161 9.80 -39.45 22.71
N VAL A 162 9.57 -38.70 23.78
CA VAL A 162 8.25 -38.53 24.40
C VAL A 162 7.66 -37.18 24.01
N ARG A 163 6.35 -37.01 24.19
CA ARG A 163 5.67 -35.75 23.92
C ARG A 163 6.26 -34.63 24.79
N THR A 164 6.45 -33.46 24.21
CA THR A 164 6.98 -32.31 24.96
C THR A 164 5.91 -31.63 25.80
N GLY A 165 6.32 -31.06 26.94
CA GLY A 165 5.52 -30.18 27.80
C GLY A 165 5.58 -30.54 29.28
N TYR A 166 4.57 -30.17 30.06
CA TYR A 166 4.63 -30.22 31.53
C TYR A 166 3.47 -31.05 32.08
N TYR A 167 3.73 -32.33 32.38
CA TYR A 167 2.71 -33.31 32.77
C TYR A 167 3.38 -34.49 33.51
N GLY A 168 2.58 -35.29 34.23
CA GLY A 168 3.05 -36.54 34.84
C GLY A 168 4.34 -36.40 35.66
N SER A 169 5.34 -37.24 35.38
CA SER A 169 6.66 -37.20 36.04
C SER A 169 7.51 -35.98 35.66
N TRP A 170 7.18 -35.28 34.57
CA TRP A 170 7.84 -34.04 34.15
C TRP A 170 7.33 -32.81 34.90
N ALA A 171 6.22 -32.95 35.64
CA ALA A 171 5.65 -31.88 36.46
C ALA A 171 6.33 -31.79 37.84
N THR A 172 7.61 -31.37 37.85
CA THR A 172 8.51 -31.40 39.02
C THR A 172 7.91 -30.86 40.31
N HIS A 173 7.15 -29.76 40.25
CA HIS A 173 6.62 -29.07 41.42
C HIS A 173 5.21 -29.51 41.83
N ARG A 174 4.60 -30.44 41.06
CA ARG A 174 3.20 -30.85 41.23
C ARG A 174 2.90 -31.45 42.60
N ASN A 175 3.88 -32.10 43.21
CA ASN A 175 3.74 -32.81 44.47
C ASN A 175 4.57 -32.21 45.60
N PHE A 176 5.02 -30.96 45.46
CA PHE A 176 5.74 -30.27 46.54
C PHE A 176 4.84 -30.11 47.77
N THR A 177 5.44 -30.31 48.93
CA THR A 177 4.83 -30.04 50.23
C THR A 177 4.80 -28.54 50.53
N PHE A 178 3.99 -28.13 51.51
CA PHE A 178 3.90 -26.74 51.95
C PHE A 178 5.26 -26.19 52.41
N GLU A 179 6.05 -27.00 53.13
CA GLU A 179 7.37 -26.58 53.62
C GLU A 179 8.40 -26.44 52.48
N GLU A 180 8.35 -27.31 51.46
CA GLU A 180 9.19 -27.15 50.25
C GLU A 180 8.83 -25.88 49.48
N ILE A 181 7.54 -25.63 49.27
CA ILE A 181 7.06 -24.40 48.62
C ILE A 181 7.49 -23.17 49.42
N LYS A 182 7.31 -23.19 50.74
CA LYS A 182 7.69 -22.10 51.63
C LYS A 182 9.19 -21.83 51.57
N SER A 183 10.02 -22.87 51.59
CA SER A 183 11.48 -22.77 51.44
C SER A 183 11.88 -22.11 50.10
N GLU A 184 11.22 -22.47 48.99
CA GLU A 184 11.47 -21.83 47.69
C GLU A 184 11.05 -20.36 47.64
N LEU A 185 9.94 -20.00 48.31
CA LEU A 185 9.50 -18.62 48.46
C LEU A 185 10.46 -17.80 49.33
N GLU A 186 10.95 -18.35 50.44
CA GLU A 186 11.94 -17.72 51.33
C GLU A 186 13.29 -17.48 50.61
N ARG A 187 13.62 -18.32 49.62
CA ARG A 187 14.76 -18.12 48.72
C ARG A 187 14.53 -17.04 47.66
N GLY A 188 13.34 -16.45 47.61
CA GLY A 188 12.99 -15.40 46.66
C GLY A 188 12.88 -15.88 45.22
N LYS A 189 12.64 -17.18 44.97
CA LYS A 189 12.52 -17.67 43.60
C LYS A 189 11.22 -17.17 42.95
N PRO A 190 11.27 -16.65 41.71
CA PRO A 190 10.06 -16.31 40.99
C PRO A 190 9.27 -17.58 40.69
N PHE A 191 7.95 -17.47 40.67
CA PHE A 191 7.06 -18.58 40.40
C PHE A 191 5.95 -18.21 39.42
N VAL A 192 5.37 -19.24 38.82
CA VAL A 192 4.11 -19.17 38.09
C VAL A 192 3.09 -20.07 38.78
N ILE A 193 1.79 -19.84 38.57
CA ILE A 193 0.77 -20.78 39.02
C ILE A 193 0.38 -21.67 37.84
N ARG A 194 0.43 -22.99 38.06
CA ARG A 194 -0.01 -24.00 37.10
C ARG A 194 -1.32 -24.63 37.51
N LEU A 195 -2.14 -24.96 36.52
CA LEU A 195 -3.27 -25.85 36.68
C LEU A 195 -2.75 -27.24 37.08
N ARG A 196 -3.43 -27.90 38.02
CA ARG A 196 -3.26 -29.34 38.27
C ARG A 196 -4.27 -30.07 37.40
N SER A 197 -3.84 -30.46 36.20
CA SER A 197 -4.72 -31.19 35.28
C SER A 197 -5.09 -32.55 35.87
N ARG A 198 -6.36 -32.91 35.70
CA ARG A 198 -6.99 -34.17 36.11
C ARG A 198 -7.27 -35.10 34.93
N GLY A 199 -7.05 -34.65 33.70
CA GLY A 199 -7.31 -35.44 32.51
C GLY A 199 -6.23 -36.48 32.23
N ASP A 200 -6.59 -37.41 31.35
CA ASP A 200 -5.78 -38.55 30.95
C ASP A 200 -5.71 -38.61 29.42
N ILE A 201 -4.52 -38.50 28.85
CA ILE A 201 -4.31 -38.39 27.41
C ILE A 201 -4.85 -39.59 26.61
N GLU A 202 -5.00 -40.75 27.26
CA GLU A 202 -5.56 -41.96 26.65
C GLU A 202 -7.11 -41.92 26.56
N ARG A 203 -7.74 -40.96 27.26
CA ARG A 203 -9.18 -40.71 27.22
C ARG A 203 -9.50 -39.60 26.24
N LYS A 204 -10.76 -39.56 25.82
CA LYS A 204 -11.26 -38.62 24.81
C LYS A 204 -12.41 -37.80 25.37
N VAL A 205 -12.37 -36.52 25.05
CA VAL A 205 -13.51 -35.60 25.17
C VAL A 205 -14.21 -35.56 23.81
N ARG A 206 -15.47 -35.99 23.78
CA ARG A 206 -16.35 -35.77 22.64
C ARG A 206 -16.93 -34.37 22.73
N PHE A 207 -16.72 -33.59 21.69
CA PHE A 207 -17.15 -32.20 21.61
C PHE A 207 -17.89 -31.95 20.28
N ARG A 208 -19.05 -31.28 20.35
CA ARG A 208 -19.80 -30.88 19.16
C ARG A 208 -19.54 -29.41 18.85
N ASP A 209 -18.77 -29.17 17.80
CA ASP A 209 -18.55 -27.84 17.25
C ASP A 209 -19.70 -27.43 16.32
N LEU A 210 -20.11 -26.17 16.38
CA LEU A 210 -21.23 -25.67 15.57
C LEU A 210 -20.91 -25.57 14.06
N ILE A 211 -19.63 -25.60 13.67
CA ILE A 211 -19.17 -25.60 12.26
C ILE A 211 -18.53 -26.93 11.88
N LYS A 212 -17.63 -27.46 12.73
CA LYS A 212 -16.86 -28.69 12.46
C LYS A 212 -17.66 -29.98 12.72
N GLY A 213 -18.79 -29.89 13.41
CA GLY A 213 -19.58 -31.07 13.81
C GLY A 213 -18.97 -31.79 15.01
N ASP A 214 -19.18 -33.09 15.10
CA ASP A 214 -18.65 -33.91 16.20
C ASP A 214 -17.14 -34.15 16.02
N VAL A 215 -16.38 -33.82 17.06
CA VAL A 215 -14.93 -33.97 17.13
C VAL A 215 -14.56 -34.74 18.39
N ASP A 216 -13.70 -35.74 18.26
CA ASP A 216 -13.10 -36.45 19.39
C ASP A 216 -11.67 -35.94 19.59
N LEU A 217 -11.40 -35.34 20.76
CA LEU A 217 -10.10 -34.81 21.13
C LEU A 217 -9.59 -35.52 22.39
N PRO A 218 -8.28 -35.74 22.54
CA PRO A 218 -7.77 -36.34 23.76
C PRO A 218 -7.93 -35.38 24.95
N GLU A 219 -8.13 -35.90 26.17
CA GLU A 219 -8.20 -35.04 27.36
C GLU A 219 -6.88 -34.26 27.55
N ASN A 220 -6.98 -33.08 28.17
CA ASN A 220 -5.79 -32.35 28.59
C ASN A 220 -5.18 -33.05 29.80
N ASP A 221 -3.88 -33.32 29.75
CA ASP A 221 -3.08 -33.83 30.86
C ASP A 221 -1.90 -32.90 31.20
N HIS A 222 -1.81 -31.74 30.52
CA HIS A 222 -0.77 -30.75 30.78
C HIS A 222 -1.18 -29.82 31.92
N ASP A 223 -0.25 -29.64 32.84
CA ASP A 223 -0.30 -28.67 33.92
C ASP A 223 0.12 -27.29 33.37
N ILE A 224 -0.77 -26.68 32.59
CA ILE A 224 -0.51 -25.39 31.93
C ILE A 224 -0.36 -24.24 32.94
N VAL A 225 0.41 -23.22 32.58
CA VAL A 225 0.47 -21.99 33.37
C VAL A 225 -0.87 -21.26 33.24
N ILE A 226 -1.48 -20.91 34.38
CA ILE A 226 -2.72 -20.11 34.46
C ILE A 226 -2.46 -18.68 34.94
N LEU A 227 -1.39 -18.47 35.72
CA LEU A 227 -0.93 -17.15 36.15
C LEU A 227 0.59 -17.04 35.99
N LYS A 228 1.05 -16.01 35.30
CA LYS A 228 2.46 -15.70 35.11
C LYS A 228 3.06 -15.03 36.35
N SER A 229 4.39 -14.94 36.39
CA SER A 229 5.13 -14.29 37.48
C SER A 229 4.88 -12.78 37.59
N ASP A 230 4.46 -12.13 36.50
CA ASP A 230 4.02 -10.73 36.49
C ASP A 230 2.62 -10.51 37.11
N GLY A 231 1.96 -11.60 37.53
CA GLY A 231 0.63 -11.55 38.14
C GLY A 231 -0.52 -11.41 37.13
N LEU A 232 -0.25 -11.49 35.83
CA LEU A 232 -1.26 -11.54 34.77
C LEU A 232 -1.56 -13.00 34.38
N PRO A 233 -2.80 -13.31 33.97
CA PRO A 233 -3.16 -14.65 33.52
C PRO A 233 -2.53 -14.99 32.16
N THR A 234 -2.54 -16.28 31.82
CA THR A 234 -2.35 -16.71 30.44
C THR A 234 -3.66 -16.59 29.65
N TYR A 235 -3.56 -16.62 28.31
CA TYR A 235 -4.73 -16.63 27.41
C TYR A 235 -5.81 -17.63 27.86
N HIS A 236 -5.42 -18.88 28.14
CA HIS A 236 -6.39 -19.93 28.42
C HIS A 236 -7.22 -19.67 29.68
N PHE A 237 -6.58 -19.13 30.73
CA PHE A 237 -7.28 -18.83 31.97
C PHE A 237 -8.12 -17.56 31.86
N ALA A 238 -7.57 -16.49 31.27
CA ALA A 238 -8.32 -15.26 31.05
C ALA A 238 -9.57 -15.49 30.17
N HIS A 239 -9.42 -16.31 29.12
CA HIS A 239 -10.51 -16.68 28.20
C HIS A 239 -11.71 -17.27 28.93
N ILE A 240 -11.51 -18.30 29.77
CA ILE A 240 -12.64 -18.97 30.43
C ILE A 240 -13.29 -18.12 31.51
N VAL A 241 -12.49 -17.34 32.26
CA VAL A 241 -12.98 -16.44 33.32
C VAL A 241 -13.81 -15.34 32.68
N ASP A 242 -13.30 -14.68 31.64
CA ASP A 242 -14.01 -13.56 31.04
C ASP A 242 -15.22 -14.01 30.23
N ASP A 243 -15.16 -15.14 29.51
CA ASP A 243 -16.33 -15.65 28.79
C ASP A 243 -17.44 -16.07 29.78
N HIS A 244 -17.09 -16.60 30.95
CA HIS A 244 -18.06 -16.87 32.03
C HIS A 244 -18.65 -15.58 32.64
N LEU A 245 -17.79 -14.62 33.03
CA LEU A 245 -18.25 -13.40 33.69
C LEU A 245 -19.06 -12.52 32.73
N MET A 246 -18.62 -12.37 31.48
CA MET A 246 -19.32 -11.56 30.46
C MET A 246 -20.55 -12.26 29.86
N LYS A 247 -20.89 -13.46 30.37
CA LYS A 247 -22.04 -14.28 29.95
C LYS A 247 -22.03 -14.61 28.45
N THR A 248 -20.85 -14.96 27.93
CA THR A 248 -20.71 -15.43 26.55
C THR A 248 -21.49 -16.71 26.36
N THR A 249 -22.27 -16.78 25.30
CA THR A 249 -23.04 -17.99 24.94
C THR A 249 -22.40 -18.73 23.78
N HIS A 250 -21.79 -18.00 22.84
CA HIS A 250 -21.18 -18.55 21.64
C HIS A 250 -19.77 -17.97 21.43
N VAL A 251 -18.80 -18.87 21.31
CA VAL A 251 -17.42 -18.56 20.98
C VAL A 251 -17.15 -18.92 19.53
N ILE A 252 -17.10 -17.90 18.68
CA ILE A 252 -16.68 -18.03 17.29
C ILE A 252 -15.21 -17.58 17.20
N ARG A 253 -14.33 -18.46 16.73
CA ARG A 253 -12.87 -18.18 16.60
C ARG A 253 -12.22 -19.05 15.54
N GLY A 254 -10.97 -18.76 15.18
CA GLY A 254 -10.20 -19.57 14.23
C GLY A 254 -9.97 -21.00 14.72
N ASP A 255 -9.93 -21.96 13.80
CA ASP A 255 -9.74 -23.39 14.10
C ASP A 255 -8.36 -23.75 14.65
N GLU A 256 -7.39 -22.82 14.64
CA GLU A 256 -6.13 -22.98 15.37
C GLU A 256 -6.33 -23.19 16.89
N TRP A 257 -7.48 -22.77 17.43
CA TRP A 257 -7.82 -22.91 18.85
C TRP A 257 -8.60 -24.17 19.19
N LEU A 258 -8.95 -25.00 18.19
CA LEU A 258 -9.73 -26.23 18.41
C LEU A 258 -9.01 -27.19 19.37
N SER A 259 -7.68 -27.27 19.27
CA SER A 259 -6.85 -28.10 20.17
C SER A 259 -6.88 -27.64 21.64
N SER A 260 -7.35 -26.42 21.92
CA SER A 260 -7.46 -25.90 23.29
C SER A 260 -8.77 -26.29 23.98
N ILE A 261 -9.73 -26.89 23.26
CA ILE A 261 -11.05 -27.22 23.80
C ILE A 261 -11.00 -28.17 24.99
N PRO A 262 -10.24 -29.29 24.98
CA PRO A 262 -10.18 -30.18 26.14
C PRO A 262 -9.74 -29.47 27.42
N LEU A 263 -8.74 -28.60 27.29
CA LEU A 263 -8.25 -27.75 28.39
C LEU A 263 -9.32 -26.75 28.87
N HIS A 264 -10.00 -26.06 27.95
CA HIS A 264 -11.05 -25.09 28.31
C HIS A 264 -12.21 -25.79 29.03
N LEU A 265 -12.67 -26.94 28.53
CA LEU A 265 -13.73 -27.74 29.16
C LEU A 265 -13.33 -28.25 30.54
N GLU A 266 -12.09 -28.70 30.72
CA GLU A 266 -11.56 -29.08 32.04
C GLU A 266 -11.62 -27.91 33.02
N MET A 267 -11.15 -26.72 32.63
CA MET A 267 -11.16 -25.57 33.54
C MET A 267 -12.59 -25.07 33.84
N PHE A 268 -13.51 -25.09 32.87
CA PHE A 268 -14.93 -24.81 33.14
C PHE A 268 -15.50 -25.80 34.16
N ALA A 269 -15.20 -27.10 34.02
CA ALA A 269 -15.65 -28.13 34.95
C ALA A 269 -15.08 -27.94 36.37
N LEU A 270 -13.78 -27.62 36.51
CA LEU A 270 -13.14 -27.35 37.80
C LEU A 270 -13.74 -26.14 38.53
N MET A 271 -14.17 -25.14 37.77
CA MET A 271 -14.84 -23.97 38.32
C MET A 271 -16.34 -24.20 38.60
N GLY A 272 -16.91 -25.30 38.11
CA GLY A 272 -18.36 -25.56 38.20
C GLY A 272 -19.19 -24.71 37.24
N TRP A 273 -18.57 -24.22 36.17
CA TRP A 273 -19.17 -23.31 35.20
C TRP A 273 -19.63 -24.05 33.94
N LYS A 274 -20.73 -23.58 33.34
CA LYS A 274 -21.19 -24.08 32.04
C LYS A 274 -20.35 -23.46 30.92
N PRO A 275 -19.76 -24.26 30.01
CA PRO A 275 -19.01 -23.73 28.86
C PRO A 275 -19.97 -23.12 27.82
N PRO A 276 -19.52 -22.12 27.05
CA PRO A 276 -20.25 -21.63 25.89
C PRO A 276 -20.25 -22.68 24.76
N SER A 277 -21.13 -22.52 23.78
CA SER A 277 -21.02 -23.25 22.52
C SER A 277 -19.84 -22.72 21.70
N TYR A 278 -19.08 -23.60 21.04
CA TYR A 278 -17.97 -23.17 20.17
C TYR A 278 -18.25 -23.42 18.70
N ALA A 279 -17.75 -22.50 17.87
CA ALA A 279 -17.76 -22.57 16.42
C ALA A 279 -16.36 -22.23 15.89
N HIS A 280 -15.63 -23.23 15.39
CA HIS A 280 -14.26 -23.04 14.89
C HIS A 280 -14.23 -22.77 13.39
N VAL A 281 -13.94 -21.53 13.03
CA VAL A 281 -13.89 -21.02 11.66
C VAL A 281 -12.58 -21.43 11.01
N SER A 282 -12.64 -22.09 9.85
CA SER A 282 -11.43 -22.41 9.10
C SER A 282 -10.73 -21.18 8.53
N PRO A 283 -9.41 -21.25 8.32
CA PRO A 283 -8.67 -20.15 7.75
C PRO A 283 -9.17 -19.84 6.34
N ILE A 284 -9.19 -18.56 6.00
CA ILE A 284 -9.35 -18.13 4.62
C ILE A 284 -8.15 -18.66 3.82
N LEU A 285 -8.44 -19.31 2.70
CA LEU A 285 -7.47 -19.92 1.81
C LEU A 285 -7.22 -19.03 0.59
N LYS A 286 -6.10 -19.23 -0.09
CA LYS A 286 -5.75 -18.61 -1.37
C LYS A 286 -5.20 -19.68 -2.30
N GLN A 287 -5.47 -19.54 -3.59
CA GLN A 287 -4.94 -20.43 -4.61
C GLN A 287 -3.44 -20.15 -4.82
N GLU A 288 -2.61 -21.20 -4.80
CA GLU A 288 -1.18 -21.15 -5.14
C GLU A 288 -0.88 -22.30 -6.12
N GLY A 289 -0.89 -21.96 -7.42
CA GLY A 289 -0.85 -22.94 -8.50
C GLY A 289 -2.06 -23.88 -8.45
N ALA A 290 -1.81 -25.19 -8.38
CA ALA A 290 -2.85 -26.21 -8.22
C ALA A 290 -3.25 -26.46 -6.76
N SER A 291 -2.55 -25.86 -5.79
CA SER A 291 -2.75 -26.10 -4.36
C SER A 291 -3.48 -24.94 -3.67
N LYS A 292 -4.10 -25.22 -2.52
CA LYS A 292 -4.69 -24.19 -1.64
C LYS A 292 -3.79 -24.01 -0.43
N ARG A 293 -3.52 -22.76 -0.05
CA ARG A 293 -2.78 -22.43 1.17
C ARG A 293 -3.53 -21.41 2.01
N LYS A 294 -3.20 -21.31 3.30
CA LYS A 294 -3.72 -20.24 4.17
C LYS A 294 -3.29 -18.86 3.62
N LEU A 295 -4.22 -17.90 3.68
CA LEU A 295 -3.93 -16.49 3.40
C LEU A 295 -2.91 -15.98 4.43
N SER A 296 -1.80 -15.41 3.96
CA SER A 296 -0.61 -15.18 4.77
C SER A 296 -0.31 -13.70 4.92
N LYS A 297 -0.19 -13.25 6.18
CA LYS A 297 0.31 -11.93 6.56
C LYS A 297 1.62 -11.52 5.89
N ARG A 298 2.47 -12.49 5.52
CA ARG A 298 3.82 -12.24 4.99
C ARG A 298 3.88 -12.21 3.47
N LYS A 299 2.96 -12.89 2.80
CA LYS A 299 2.98 -13.08 1.34
C LYS A 299 1.87 -12.31 0.63
N ASP A 300 0.78 -12.00 1.33
CA ASP A 300 -0.45 -11.50 0.74
C ASP A 300 -0.80 -10.14 1.38
N PRO A 301 -0.68 -9.03 0.64
CA PRO A 301 -1.09 -7.71 1.12
C PRO A 301 -2.57 -7.68 1.57
N GLU A 302 -3.44 -8.41 0.87
CA GLU A 302 -4.88 -8.51 1.16
C GLU A 302 -5.20 -9.20 2.50
N ALA A 303 -4.21 -9.78 3.17
CA ALA A 303 -4.35 -10.30 4.52
C ALA A 303 -4.60 -9.18 5.55
N ALA A 304 -4.15 -7.96 5.27
CA ALA A 304 -4.37 -6.78 6.11
C ALA A 304 -5.70 -6.10 5.79
N VAL A 305 -6.45 -5.68 6.80
CA VAL A 305 -7.71 -4.95 6.58
C VAL A 305 -7.46 -3.58 5.95
N SER A 306 -6.34 -2.93 6.25
CA SER A 306 -5.99 -1.61 5.69
C SER A 306 -5.84 -1.65 4.17
N PHE A 307 -5.38 -2.78 3.60
CA PHE A 307 -5.25 -2.97 2.16
C PHE A 307 -6.52 -2.63 1.39
N TYR A 308 -7.69 -3.08 1.86
CA TYR A 308 -8.94 -2.85 1.15
C TYR A 308 -9.29 -1.37 1.09
N HIS A 309 -9.07 -0.66 2.19
CA HIS A 309 -9.31 0.77 2.26
C HIS A 309 -8.28 1.58 1.45
N GLU A 310 -6.99 1.24 1.55
CA GLU A 310 -5.91 1.86 0.76
C GLU A 310 -6.13 1.67 -0.74
N GLN A 311 -6.61 0.50 -1.17
CA GLN A 311 -6.95 0.23 -2.57
C GLN A 311 -8.27 0.90 -3.00
N GLY A 312 -9.10 1.37 -2.07
CA GLY A 312 -10.36 2.04 -2.37
C GLY A 312 -11.57 1.11 -2.53
N PHE A 313 -11.52 -0.11 -1.98
CA PHE A 313 -12.73 -0.93 -1.90
C PHE A 313 -13.71 -0.32 -0.89
N PRO A 314 -15.00 -0.14 -1.25
CA PRO A 314 -16.03 0.27 -0.30
C PRO A 314 -16.16 -0.78 0.82
N SER A 315 -16.27 -0.33 2.07
CA SER A 315 -16.46 -1.22 3.21
C SER A 315 -17.66 -2.16 3.06
N ALA A 316 -18.78 -1.63 2.53
CA ALA A 316 -19.98 -2.42 2.27
C ALA A 316 -19.72 -3.59 1.30
N ALA A 317 -18.86 -3.39 0.29
CA ALA A 317 -18.47 -4.45 -0.64
C ALA A 317 -17.60 -5.52 0.02
N VAL A 318 -16.66 -5.11 0.88
CA VAL A 318 -15.83 -6.05 1.66
C VAL A 318 -16.70 -6.89 2.58
N VAL A 319 -17.65 -6.28 3.29
CA VAL A 319 -18.58 -7.01 4.18
C VAL A 319 -19.49 -7.95 3.40
N GLU A 320 -20.08 -7.50 2.28
CA GLU A 320 -20.93 -8.34 1.42
C GLU A 320 -20.15 -9.53 0.84
N TYR A 321 -18.90 -9.30 0.43
CA TYR A 321 -18.00 -10.36 -0.02
C TYR A 321 -17.65 -11.37 1.08
N LEU A 322 -17.30 -10.89 2.27
CA LEU A 322 -17.02 -11.77 3.41
C LEU A 322 -18.26 -12.58 3.83
N LEU A 323 -19.46 -11.99 3.77
CA LEU A 323 -20.69 -12.73 4.05
C LEU A 323 -20.93 -13.83 3.00
N ASN A 324 -20.61 -13.55 1.72
CA ASN A 324 -20.65 -14.56 0.67
C ASN A 324 -19.68 -15.72 0.93
N LEU A 325 -18.48 -15.43 1.43
CA LEU A 325 -17.53 -16.47 1.85
C LEU A 325 -18.01 -17.24 3.09
N ALA A 326 -18.73 -16.58 4.00
CA ALA A 326 -19.21 -17.20 5.23
C ALA A 326 -20.35 -18.17 4.96
N ASN A 327 -21.37 -17.76 4.21
CA ASN A 327 -22.60 -18.53 4.10
C ASN A 327 -22.89 -18.93 2.65
N SER A 328 -22.84 -20.23 2.36
CA SER A 328 -23.04 -20.80 1.02
C SER A 328 -24.38 -20.44 0.36
N SER A 329 -25.39 -20.05 1.14
CA SER A 329 -26.71 -19.65 0.61
C SER A 329 -26.83 -18.15 0.31
N PHE A 330 -25.83 -17.35 0.68
CA PHE A 330 -25.89 -15.89 0.56
C PHE A 330 -25.96 -15.41 -0.88
N GLU A 331 -25.16 -15.97 -1.79
CA GLU A 331 -25.13 -15.52 -3.19
C GLU A 331 -26.50 -15.67 -3.87
N ASP A 332 -27.15 -16.82 -3.68
CA ASP A 332 -28.47 -17.08 -4.26
C ASP A 332 -29.56 -16.21 -3.63
N TRP A 333 -29.51 -16.02 -2.30
CA TRP A 333 -30.41 -15.08 -1.61
C TRP A 333 -30.21 -13.64 -2.12
N ARG A 334 -28.96 -13.20 -2.30
CA ARG A 334 -28.63 -11.85 -2.76
C ARG A 334 -29.09 -11.62 -4.20
N ARG A 335 -28.99 -12.63 -5.06
CA ARG A 335 -29.51 -12.59 -6.43
C ARG A 335 -31.04 -12.47 -6.46
N ALA A 336 -31.74 -13.15 -5.55
CA ALA A 336 -33.19 -13.05 -5.41
C ALA A 336 -33.65 -11.73 -4.75
N ASN A 337 -32.79 -11.12 -3.92
CA ASN A 337 -33.10 -9.92 -3.13
C ASN A 337 -32.07 -8.79 -3.37
N PRO A 338 -31.98 -8.24 -4.59
CA PRO A 338 -30.92 -7.31 -4.97
C PRO A 338 -30.97 -5.96 -4.22
N GLY A 339 -32.14 -5.57 -3.71
CA GLY A 339 -32.36 -4.32 -2.97
C GLY A 339 -32.52 -4.48 -1.45
N ALA A 340 -32.56 -5.72 -0.93
CA ALA A 340 -32.69 -5.96 0.50
C ALA A 340 -31.42 -5.53 1.24
N ALA A 341 -31.58 -5.11 2.49
CA ALA A 341 -30.44 -4.83 3.36
C ALA A 341 -29.77 -6.16 3.78
N ILE A 342 -28.45 -6.13 3.98
CA ILE A 342 -27.65 -7.34 4.23
C ILE A 342 -28.01 -8.04 5.56
N ASP A 343 -28.57 -7.30 6.51
CA ASP A 343 -29.10 -7.76 7.79
C ASP A 343 -30.45 -8.51 7.67
N GLU A 344 -31.16 -8.40 6.56
CA GLU A 344 -32.35 -9.23 6.28
C GLU A 344 -31.98 -10.69 5.93
N PHE A 345 -30.70 -10.95 5.59
CA PHE A 345 -30.25 -12.30 5.31
C PHE A 345 -30.22 -13.14 6.60
N LYS A 346 -30.94 -14.26 6.59
CA LYS A 346 -30.89 -15.24 7.67
C LYS A 346 -29.58 -16.02 7.63
N PHE A 347 -28.64 -15.62 8.49
CA PHE A 347 -27.38 -16.28 8.71
C PHE A 347 -27.52 -17.57 9.53
N GLU A 348 -26.81 -18.62 9.10
CA GLU A 348 -26.80 -19.96 9.72
C GLU A 348 -25.36 -20.50 9.82
N LEU A 349 -24.92 -20.85 11.04
CA LEU A 349 -23.56 -21.39 11.27
C LEU A 349 -23.30 -22.70 10.52
N SER A 350 -24.32 -23.54 10.35
CA SER A 350 -24.23 -24.82 9.64
C SER A 350 -24.00 -24.70 8.13
N ARG A 351 -24.12 -23.49 7.57
CA ARG A 351 -23.88 -23.21 6.15
C ARG A 351 -22.45 -22.75 5.84
N LEU A 352 -21.59 -22.66 6.87
CA LEU A 352 -20.16 -22.37 6.74
C LEU A 352 -19.39 -23.60 6.27
N SER A 353 -18.38 -23.39 5.44
CA SER A 353 -17.48 -24.47 5.01
C SER A 353 -16.57 -24.93 6.16
N PRO A 354 -16.54 -26.23 6.52
CA PRO A 354 -15.61 -26.75 7.52
C PRO A 354 -14.16 -26.80 7.03
N SER A 355 -13.92 -26.63 5.73
CA SER A 355 -12.62 -26.81 5.08
C SER A 355 -11.94 -25.50 4.66
N GLY A 356 -12.53 -24.35 5.02
CA GLY A 356 -12.05 -23.02 4.66
C GLY A 356 -12.61 -22.50 3.34
N ALA A 357 -12.83 -21.18 3.28
CA ALA A 357 -13.30 -20.48 2.09
C ALA A 357 -12.12 -19.99 1.24
N LEU A 358 -12.25 -20.03 -0.09
CA LEU A 358 -11.22 -19.52 -1.00
C LEU A 358 -11.41 -18.01 -1.20
N PHE A 359 -10.37 -17.25 -0.89
CA PHE A 359 -10.29 -15.84 -1.22
C PHE A 359 -10.01 -15.65 -2.71
N ASP A 360 -10.74 -14.73 -3.31
CA ASP A 360 -10.68 -14.35 -4.71
C ASP A 360 -10.95 -12.85 -4.84
N ILE A 361 -9.90 -12.12 -5.20
CA ILE A 361 -9.94 -10.67 -5.37
C ILE A 361 -10.80 -10.26 -6.57
N VAL A 362 -10.91 -11.11 -7.60
CA VAL A 362 -11.74 -10.84 -8.78
C VAL A 362 -13.20 -10.87 -8.38
N LYS A 363 -13.60 -11.88 -7.59
CA LYS A 363 -14.97 -11.95 -7.04
C LYS A 363 -15.27 -10.77 -6.11
N LEU A 364 -14.31 -10.31 -5.30
CA LEU A 364 -14.48 -9.08 -4.50
C LEU A 364 -14.69 -7.86 -5.40
N ALA A 365 -13.90 -7.70 -6.47
CA ALA A 365 -14.07 -6.61 -7.42
C ALA A 365 -15.45 -6.65 -8.09
N ASP A 366 -15.94 -7.84 -8.43
CA ASP A 366 -17.29 -8.00 -8.99
C ASP A 366 -18.39 -7.62 -7.99
N VAL A 367 -18.30 -8.08 -6.73
CA VAL A 367 -19.22 -7.64 -5.66
C VAL A 367 -19.16 -6.12 -5.48
N SER A 368 -17.96 -5.56 -5.51
CA SER A 368 -17.74 -4.12 -5.36
C SER A 368 -18.36 -3.30 -6.49
N LYS A 369 -18.25 -3.76 -7.75
CA LYS A 369 -18.98 -3.15 -8.88
C LYS A 369 -20.49 -3.13 -8.65
N GLU A 370 -21.08 -4.22 -8.17
CA GLU A 370 -22.52 -4.29 -7.87
C GLU A 370 -22.93 -3.34 -6.75
N VAL A 371 -22.08 -3.16 -5.75
CA VAL A 371 -22.33 -2.24 -4.64
C VAL A 371 -22.23 -0.79 -5.13
N ILE A 372 -21.18 -0.45 -5.88
CA ILE A 372 -20.97 0.92 -6.39
C ILE A 372 -22.01 1.29 -7.45
N SER A 373 -22.45 0.35 -8.30
CA SER A 373 -23.43 0.62 -9.37
C SER A 373 -24.80 1.04 -8.84
N LYS A 374 -25.16 0.60 -7.62
CA LYS A 374 -26.41 0.95 -6.94
C LYS A 374 -26.38 2.29 -6.20
N MET A 375 -25.18 2.86 -5.97
CA MET A 375 -25.04 4.17 -5.34
C MET A 375 -25.45 5.29 -6.31
N ASP A 376 -26.01 6.37 -5.79
CA ASP A 376 -26.23 7.59 -6.57
C ASP A 376 -24.91 8.35 -6.80
N ALA A 377 -24.92 9.32 -7.71
CA ALA A 377 -23.73 10.07 -8.08
C ALA A 377 -23.15 10.86 -6.90
N ALA A 378 -24.02 11.40 -6.04
CA ALA A 378 -23.63 12.17 -4.86
C ALA A 378 -22.88 11.30 -3.85
N THR A 379 -23.34 10.07 -3.63
CA THR A 379 -22.70 9.10 -2.74
C THR A 379 -21.35 8.66 -3.29
N VAL A 380 -21.26 8.32 -4.58
CA VAL A 380 -19.98 7.96 -5.21
C VAL A 380 -18.99 9.13 -5.13
N LEU A 381 -19.42 10.35 -5.44
CA LEU A 381 -18.58 11.54 -5.36
C LEU A 381 -18.04 11.75 -3.95
N ARG A 382 -18.93 11.70 -2.93
CA ARG A 382 -18.55 11.90 -1.52
C ARG A 382 -17.53 10.85 -1.07
N MET A 383 -17.81 9.58 -1.31
CA MET A 383 -16.94 8.48 -0.88
C MET A 383 -15.60 8.47 -1.63
N ALA A 384 -15.61 8.72 -2.94
CA ALA A 384 -14.39 8.83 -3.73
C ALA A 384 -13.55 10.04 -3.31
N ALA A 385 -14.17 11.19 -3.01
CA ALA A 385 -13.46 12.38 -2.55
C ALA A 385 -12.82 12.19 -1.16
N GLU A 386 -13.53 11.53 -0.25
CA GLU A 386 -13.03 11.17 1.09
C GLU A 386 -11.81 10.25 0.97
N TRP A 387 -11.92 9.18 0.17
CA TRP A 387 -10.78 8.30 -0.11
C TRP A 387 -9.62 9.04 -0.78
N ALA A 388 -9.91 9.84 -1.81
CA ALA A 388 -8.89 10.57 -2.57
C ALA A 388 -8.11 11.58 -1.72
N SER A 389 -8.76 12.20 -0.73
CA SER A 389 -8.08 13.15 0.18
C SER A 389 -6.90 12.53 0.95
N GLN A 390 -6.89 11.20 1.10
CA GLN A 390 -5.83 10.48 1.81
C GLN A 390 -4.89 9.74 0.85
N TYR A 391 -5.41 9.17 -0.23
CA TYR A 391 -4.67 8.22 -1.07
C TYR A 391 -4.42 8.70 -2.50
N ASP A 392 -5.12 9.76 -2.94
CA ASP A 392 -5.09 10.22 -4.33
C ASP A 392 -5.32 11.74 -4.43
N GLN A 393 -4.25 12.52 -4.21
CA GLN A 393 -4.33 13.97 -4.26
C GLN A 393 -4.74 14.52 -5.63
N GLN A 394 -4.38 13.84 -6.72
CA GLN A 394 -4.74 14.29 -8.07
C GLN A 394 -6.24 14.17 -8.33
N LEU A 395 -6.85 13.04 -7.97
CA LEU A 395 -8.30 12.85 -8.00
C LEU A 395 -8.99 13.83 -7.06
N HIS A 396 -8.45 14.05 -5.86
CA HIS A 396 -9.01 15.00 -4.91
C HIS A 396 -9.05 16.42 -5.49
N ASN A 397 -7.98 16.84 -6.16
CA ASN A 397 -7.91 18.14 -6.83
C ASN A 397 -8.90 18.24 -8.00
N LEU A 398 -9.04 17.18 -8.81
CA LEU A 398 -10.01 17.13 -9.91
C LEU A 398 -11.46 17.22 -9.42
N ILE A 399 -11.80 16.50 -8.35
CA ILE A 399 -13.14 16.59 -7.75
C ILE A 399 -13.37 17.97 -7.14
N SER A 400 -12.33 18.56 -6.52
CA SER A 400 -12.45 19.83 -5.80
C SER A 400 -12.48 21.05 -6.70
N SER A 401 -11.93 20.97 -7.92
CA SER A 401 -11.95 22.07 -8.88
C SER A 401 -13.37 22.38 -9.37
N ASP A 402 -14.20 21.36 -9.58
CA ASP A 402 -15.62 21.50 -9.86
C ASP A 402 -16.41 20.26 -9.43
N LYS A 403 -16.96 20.33 -8.22
CA LYS A 403 -17.77 19.23 -7.65
C LYS A 403 -19.06 18.98 -8.44
N GLY A 404 -19.67 20.02 -9.00
CA GLY A 404 -20.90 19.91 -9.77
C GLY A 404 -20.66 19.17 -11.08
N TYR A 405 -19.57 19.53 -11.77
CA TYR A 405 -19.13 18.84 -12.98
C TYR A 405 -18.72 17.40 -12.70
N ALA A 406 -17.94 17.13 -11.64
CA ALA A 406 -17.58 15.78 -11.23
C ALA A 406 -18.83 14.91 -10.91
N ALA A 407 -19.83 15.49 -10.23
CA ALA A 407 -21.11 14.82 -10.00
C ALA A 407 -21.84 14.50 -11.31
N ALA A 408 -21.88 15.42 -12.27
CA ALA A 408 -22.49 15.22 -13.57
C ALA A 408 -21.82 14.08 -14.35
N ILE A 409 -20.49 14.00 -14.33
CA ILE A 409 -19.72 12.90 -14.96
C ILE A 409 -20.07 11.55 -14.32
N LEU A 410 -20.07 11.48 -12.99
CA LEU A 410 -20.40 10.25 -12.25
C LEU A 410 -21.88 9.86 -12.36
N GLY A 411 -22.74 10.80 -12.75
CA GLY A 411 -24.15 10.61 -12.99
C GLY A 411 -24.49 10.00 -14.35
N ILE A 412 -23.54 9.96 -15.30
CA ILE A 412 -23.76 9.37 -16.63
C ILE A 412 -24.25 7.92 -16.49
N GLU A 413 -25.42 7.63 -17.06
CA GLU A 413 -26.17 6.36 -17.06
C GLU A 413 -26.55 5.82 -15.66
N ARG A 414 -26.26 6.56 -14.59
CA ARG A 414 -26.51 6.14 -13.20
C ARG A 414 -27.98 6.37 -12.83
N GLY A 415 -28.56 5.42 -12.09
CA GLY A 415 -29.98 5.44 -11.73
C GLY A 415 -30.92 4.93 -12.83
N THR A 416 -30.38 4.44 -13.95
CA THR A 416 -31.17 3.76 -15.00
C THR A 416 -31.33 2.27 -14.71
N ASN A 417 -32.24 1.59 -15.41
CA ASN A 417 -32.39 0.13 -15.34
C ASN A 417 -31.16 -0.64 -15.88
N LYS A 418 -30.18 0.05 -16.46
CA LYS A 418 -28.92 -0.52 -16.96
C LYS A 418 -27.74 0.07 -16.18
N GLN A 419 -27.72 -0.19 -14.87
CA GLN A 419 -26.67 0.30 -13.99
C GLN A 419 -25.28 -0.16 -14.47
N ARG A 420 -24.35 0.81 -14.58
CA ARG A 420 -23.00 0.55 -15.07
C ARG A 420 -22.08 0.04 -13.98
N LYS A 421 -21.13 -0.80 -14.39
CA LYS A 421 -20.21 -1.56 -13.52
C LYS A 421 -18.76 -1.29 -13.87
N ASP A 422 -18.44 -0.03 -14.18
CA ASP A 422 -17.11 0.37 -14.64
C ASP A 422 -16.15 0.74 -13.51
N ILE A 423 -16.68 1.00 -12.31
CA ILE A 423 -15.90 1.37 -11.13
C ILE A 423 -15.92 0.17 -10.20
N GLU A 424 -14.76 -0.47 -10.02
CA GLU A 424 -14.59 -1.58 -9.09
C GLU A 424 -14.24 -1.05 -7.70
N LYS A 425 -13.48 0.05 -7.65
CA LYS A 425 -12.96 0.67 -6.43
C LYS A 425 -12.69 2.15 -6.65
N TRP A 426 -12.52 2.92 -5.58
CA TRP A 426 -12.34 4.38 -5.64
C TRP A 426 -11.11 4.82 -6.42
N SER A 427 -10.05 4.00 -6.48
CA SER A 427 -8.87 4.27 -7.31
C SER A 427 -9.19 4.33 -8.81
N ASP A 428 -10.28 3.68 -9.25
CA ASP A 428 -10.66 3.66 -10.67
C ASP A 428 -11.37 4.95 -11.09
N VAL A 429 -11.89 5.72 -10.12
CA VAL A 429 -12.67 6.95 -10.36
C VAL A 429 -11.83 7.99 -11.09
N ARG A 430 -10.53 8.11 -10.76
CA ARG A 430 -9.63 9.04 -11.46
C ARG A 430 -9.59 8.73 -12.95
N ASN A 431 -9.29 7.49 -13.30
CA ASN A 431 -9.30 7.07 -14.69
C ASN A 431 -10.70 7.23 -15.32
N TYR A 432 -11.78 7.06 -14.56
CA TYR A 432 -13.14 7.24 -15.06
C TYR A 432 -13.50 8.69 -15.41
N ILE A 433 -12.97 9.69 -14.68
CA ILE A 433 -13.33 11.11 -14.88
C ILE A 433 -12.27 11.95 -15.60
N GLU A 434 -11.00 11.55 -15.57
CA GLU A 434 -9.88 12.43 -15.95
C GLU A 434 -9.97 13.02 -17.37
N TYR A 435 -10.49 12.25 -18.33
CA TYR A 435 -10.60 12.67 -19.73
C TYR A 435 -11.71 13.70 -19.98
N PHE A 436 -12.55 13.99 -18.99
CA PHE A 436 -13.51 15.08 -19.04
C PHE A 436 -12.88 16.44 -18.71
N PHE A 437 -11.66 16.46 -18.17
CA PHE A 437 -10.91 17.66 -17.84
C PHE A 437 -9.88 17.95 -18.93
N ASP A 438 -9.88 19.18 -19.43
CA ASP A 438 -9.18 19.54 -20.67
C ASP A 438 -7.67 19.46 -20.52
N ASP A 439 -7.10 19.94 -19.41
CA ASP A 439 -5.66 19.85 -19.14
C ASP A 439 -5.13 18.41 -19.25
N ILE A 440 -5.91 17.43 -18.76
CA ILE A 440 -5.53 16.03 -18.82
C ILE A 440 -5.80 15.43 -20.21
N PHE A 441 -6.94 15.76 -20.81
CA PHE A 441 -7.28 15.30 -22.15
C PHE A 441 -6.21 15.72 -23.17
N SER A 442 -5.86 17.00 -23.18
CA SER A 442 -4.86 17.58 -24.09
C SER A 442 -3.46 17.05 -23.80
N ALA A 443 -3.09 16.82 -22.53
CA ALA A 443 -1.78 16.23 -22.22
C ALA A 443 -1.69 14.75 -22.65
N LYS A 444 -2.74 13.95 -22.49
CA LYS A 444 -2.65 12.49 -22.65
C LYS A 444 -2.96 12.00 -24.06
N TYR A 445 -3.83 12.67 -24.79
CA TYR A 445 -4.39 12.13 -26.04
C TYR A 445 -4.04 12.95 -27.28
N PHE A 446 -3.31 14.06 -27.12
CA PHE A 446 -2.84 14.85 -28.24
C PHE A 446 -1.71 14.11 -28.98
N GLY A 447 -2.05 13.50 -30.12
CA GLY A 447 -1.12 12.77 -30.98
C GLY A 447 -1.27 11.24 -31.02
N GLU A 448 -2.19 10.67 -30.21
CA GLU A 448 -2.33 9.22 -30.03
C GLU A 448 -3.79 8.74 -30.23
N PHE A 449 -4.51 9.29 -31.22
CA PHE A 449 -5.87 8.83 -31.50
C PHE A 449 -5.89 7.46 -32.19
N TYR A 450 -6.42 6.45 -31.50
CA TYR A 450 -6.57 5.08 -32.01
C TYR A 450 -7.95 4.83 -32.63
N PHE A 451 -8.08 5.13 -33.92
CA PHE A 451 -9.29 4.87 -34.70
C PHE A 451 -9.44 3.40 -35.10
N PRO A 452 -10.66 2.93 -35.42
CA PRO A 452 -10.86 1.58 -35.94
C PRO A 452 -10.09 1.38 -37.25
N GLU A 453 -9.32 0.29 -37.36
CA GLU A 453 -8.46 0.00 -38.52
C GLU A 453 -9.22 -0.08 -39.85
N GLN A 454 -10.50 -0.46 -39.80
CA GLN A 454 -11.38 -0.55 -40.96
C GLN A 454 -11.85 0.80 -41.50
N VAL A 455 -11.68 1.90 -40.75
CA VAL A 455 -12.10 3.24 -41.17
C VAL A 455 -10.88 3.99 -41.71
N SER A 456 -10.91 4.35 -42.99
CA SER A 456 -9.80 5.08 -43.61
C SER A 456 -9.62 6.46 -42.97
N ARG A 457 -8.38 6.99 -42.94
CA ARG A 457 -8.08 8.33 -42.42
C ARG A 457 -8.94 9.42 -43.06
N SER A 458 -9.22 9.30 -44.36
CA SER A 458 -10.13 10.20 -45.09
C SER A 458 -11.58 10.09 -44.62
N ASP A 459 -12.07 8.87 -44.34
CA ASP A 459 -13.43 8.69 -43.82
C ASP A 459 -13.53 9.18 -42.37
N VAL A 460 -12.50 9.00 -41.53
CA VAL A 460 -12.45 9.58 -40.17
C VAL A 460 -12.61 11.10 -40.25
N LYS A 461 -11.85 11.78 -41.12
CA LYS A 461 -11.95 13.22 -41.31
C LYS A 461 -13.36 13.63 -41.74
N LEU A 462 -13.91 12.95 -42.75
CA LEU A 462 -15.25 13.23 -43.27
C LEU A 462 -16.34 13.04 -42.19
N ILE A 463 -16.23 12.00 -41.36
CA ILE A 463 -17.16 11.76 -40.23
C ILE A 463 -17.15 12.96 -39.28
N LEU A 464 -15.95 13.41 -38.89
CA LEU A 464 -15.77 14.48 -37.91
C LEU A 464 -16.28 15.83 -38.42
N GLU A 465 -15.96 16.19 -39.67
CA GLU A 465 -16.45 17.42 -40.31
C GLU A 465 -17.98 17.42 -40.40
N ARG A 466 -18.57 16.35 -40.95
CA ARG A 466 -20.03 16.24 -41.12
C ARG A 466 -20.77 16.19 -39.80
N PHE A 467 -20.19 15.55 -38.79
CA PHE A 467 -20.78 15.52 -37.46
C PHE A 467 -20.76 16.91 -36.83
N LYS A 468 -19.62 17.61 -36.90
CA LYS A 468 -19.47 18.96 -36.36
C LYS A 468 -20.49 19.93 -36.95
N ASP A 469 -20.68 19.90 -38.27
CA ASP A 469 -21.65 20.77 -38.98
C ASP A 469 -23.11 20.50 -38.57
N GLY A 470 -23.45 19.25 -38.26
CA GLY A 470 -24.82 18.83 -37.91
C GLY A 470 -25.12 18.74 -36.41
N TYR A 471 -24.11 18.91 -35.55
CA TYR A 471 -24.24 18.69 -34.12
C TYR A 471 -25.05 19.81 -33.45
N LEU A 472 -26.20 19.45 -32.89
CA LEU A 472 -27.01 20.34 -32.06
C LEU A 472 -27.02 19.80 -30.64
N HIS A 473 -26.39 20.52 -29.72
CA HIS A 473 -26.29 20.08 -28.33
C HIS A 473 -27.66 19.87 -27.67
N GLY A 474 -28.70 20.60 -28.10
CA GLY A 474 -30.07 20.49 -27.59
C GLY A 474 -30.85 19.26 -28.05
N ASP A 475 -30.32 18.42 -28.96
CA ASP A 475 -30.99 17.19 -29.38
C ASP A 475 -31.17 16.21 -28.20
N ASP A 476 -32.29 15.50 -28.17
CA ASP A 476 -32.44 14.31 -27.32
C ASP A 476 -31.65 13.11 -27.91
N ALA A 477 -31.54 12.02 -27.14
CA ALA A 477 -30.77 10.84 -27.55
C ALA A 477 -31.29 10.19 -28.85
N VAL A 478 -32.60 10.26 -29.10
CA VAL A 478 -33.23 9.67 -30.30
C VAL A 478 -32.90 10.51 -31.53
N ALA A 479 -33.11 11.82 -31.44
CA ALA A 479 -32.79 12.78 -32.49
C ALA A 479 -31.29 12.75 -32.84
N TRP A 480 -30.42 12.69 -31.82
CA TRP A 480 -28.97 12.55 -32.02
C TRP A 480 -28.62 11.28 -32.78
N MET A 481 -29.14 10.12 -32.35
CA MET A 481 -28.83 8.85 -33.02
C MET A 481 -29.38 8.79 -34.45
N ASP A 482 -30.54 9.39 -34.71
CA ASP A 482 -31.11 9.48 -36.06
C ASP A 482 -30.28 10.38 -37.00
N LYS A 483 -29.62 11.42 -36.47
CA LYS A 483 -28.64 12.20 -37.23
C LYS A 483 -27.39 11.38 -37.54
N ILE A 484 -26.87 10.61 -36.58
CA ILE A 484 -25.72 9.71 -36.82
C ILE A 484 -26.04 8.66 -37.89
N ARG A 485 -27.24 8.09 -37.88
CA ARG A 485 -27.69 7.14 -38.91
C ARG A 485 -27.75 7.77 -40.29
N ARG A 486 -28.32 8.98 -40.40
CA ARG A 486 -28.38 9.74 -41.66
C ARG A 486 -26.98 10.07 -42.18
N LEU A 487 -26.14 10.64 -41.32
CA LEU A 487 -24.73 10.90 -41.62
C LEU A 487 -24.02 9.64 -42.12
N SER A 488 -24.23 8.50 -41.46
CA SER A 488 -23.62 7.22 -41.85
C SER A 488 -24.01 6.81 -43.27
N VAL A 489 -25.30 6.89 -43.61
CA VAL A 489 -25.79 6.55 -44.96
C VAL A 489 -25.19 7.48 -46.01
N ASP A 490 -25.17 8.78 -45.73
CA ASP A 490 -24.67 9.80 -46.68
C ASP A 490 -23.20 9.62 -47.05
N ILE A 491 -22.39 9.05 -46.14
CA ILE A 491 -20.95 8.82 -46.36
C ILE A 491 -20.61 7.35 -46.74
N GLY A 492 -21.64 6.52 -46.97
CA GLY A 492 -21.49 5.14 -47.46
C GLY A 492 -21.29 4.07 -46.38
N PHE A 493 -21.75 4.32 -45.16
CA PHE A 493 -21.79 3.37 -44.05
C PHE A 493 -23.22 2.87 -43.83
N ALA A 494 -23.36 1.63 -43.35
CA ALA A 494 -24.68 1.06 -43.10
C ALA A 494 -25.35 1.71 -41.86
N PRO A 495 -26.67 1.97 -41.88
CA PRO A 495 -27.39 2.61 -40.78
C PRO A 495 -27.53 1.71 -39.53
N ASP A 496 -27.29 0.41 -39.69
CA ASP A 496 -27.38 -0.59 -38.63
C ASP A 496 -26.57 -1.86 -38.97
N THR A 497 -26.26 -2.66 -37.94
CA THR A 497 -25.47 -3.89 -38.07
C THR A 497 -26.14 -4.98 -38.91
N LYS A 498 -27.48 -5.05 -38.94
CA LYS A 498 -28.21 -6.07 -39.70
C LYS A 498 -28.12 -5.78 -41.20
N THR A 499 -28.23 -4.52 -41.59
CA THR A 499 -28.04 -4.05 -42.98
C THR A 499 -26.60 -4.29 -43.43
N TYR A 500 -25.62 -3.94 -42.60
CA TYR A 500 -24.20 -4.20 -42.89
C TYR A 500 -23.92 -5.69 -43.14
N LYS A 501 -24.41 -6.58 -42.24
CA LYS A 501 -24.21 -8.03 -42.38
C LYS A 501 -24.82 -8.62 -43.64
N LYS A 502 -25.94 -8.07 -44.13
CA LYS A 502 -26.62 -8.57 -45.35
C LYS A 502 -25.95 -8.10 -46.64
N GLN A 503 -25.28 -6.95 -46.62
CA GLN A 503 -24.78 -6.27 -47.83
C GLN A 503 -23.39 -5.69 -47.58
N LYS A 504 -22.47 -6.52 -47.06
CA LYS A 504 -21.14 -6.07 -46.62
C LYS A 504 -20.36 -5.37 -47.74
N ASP A 505 -20.51 -5.84 -48.97
CA ASP A 505 -19.80 -5.30 -50.15
C ASP A 505 -20.30 -3.91 -50.59
N LYS A 506 -21.45 -3.45 -50.07
CA LYS A 506 -22.04 -2.15 -50.42
C LYS A 506 -21.65 -1.01 -49.49
N PHE A 507 -21.04 -1.31 -48.34
CA PHE A 507 -20.80 -0.32 -47.29
C PHE A 507 -19.35 -0.38 -46.81
N LYS A 508 -18.76 0.79 -46.57
CA LYS A 508 -17.41 0.93 -46.02
C LYS A 508 -17.30 0.42 -44.58
N GLY A 509 -18.42 0.48 -43.85
CA GLY A 509 -18.55 0.05 -42.46
C GLY A 509 -20.00 0.16 -41.99
N GLN A 510 -20.20 0.22 -40.67
CA GLN A 510 -21.51 0.37 -40.03
C GLN A 510 -21.57 1.60 -39.13
N VAL A 511 -22.77 2.03 -38.76
CA VAL A 511 -23.03 3.13 -37.81
C VAL A 511 -22.22 3.04 -36.51
N GLY A 512 -21.93 1.82 -36.05
CA GLY A 512 -21.09 1.60 -34.85
C GLY A 512 -19.65 2.07 -35.03
N ASP A 513 -19.10 1.99 -36.23
CA ASP A 513 -17.75 2.48 -36.55
C ASP A 513 -17.72 4.03 -36.52
N VAL A 514 -18.78 4.67 -37.03
CA VAL A 514 -18.97 6.13 -36.97
C VAL A 514 -19.04 6.59 -35.52
N CYS A 515 -19.86 5.94 -34.68
CA CYS A 515 -19.91 6.23 -33.25
C CYS A 515 -18.55 6.02 -32.55
N MET A 516 -17.76 5.01 -32.97
CA MET A 516 -16.44 4.77 -32.40
C MET A 516 -15.44 5.87 -32.78
N VAL A 517 -15.47 6.37 -34.02
CA VAL A 517 -14.67 7.53 -34.45
C VAL A 517 -14.98 8.75 -33.59
N LEU A 518 -16.27 9.08 -33.43
CA LEU A 518 -16.69 10.20 -32.60
C LEU A 518 -16.28 10.00 -31.13
N ARG A 519 -16.39 8.78 -30.61
CA ARG A 519 -15.98 8.45 -29.25
C ARG A 519 -14.49 8.71 -29.04
N VAL A 520 -13.65 8.23 -29.94
CA VAL A 520 -12.19 8.41 -29.86
C VAL A 520 -11.83 9.89 -29.99
N ALA A 521 -12.41 10.63 -30.92
CA ALA A 521 -12.12 12.05 -31.10
C ALA A 521 -12.53 12.89 -29.87
N ILE A 522 -13.70 12.62 -29.29
CA ILE A 522 -14.26 13.43 -28.20
C ILE A 522 -13.70 13.02 -26.83
N THR A 523 -13.39 11.75 -26.63
CA THR A 523 -13.03 11.20 -25.30
C THR A 523 -11.62 10.64 -25.21
N GLY A 524 -10.91 10.48 -26.34
CA GLY A 524 -9.58 9.89 -26.40
C GLY A 524 -9.58 8.38 -26.15
N ARG A 525 -10.76 7.74 -26.08
CA ARG A 525 -10.93 6.37 -25.60
C ARG A 525 -11.89 5.58 -26.46
N GLN A 526 -11.64 4.29 -26.58
CA GLN A 526 -12.55 3.34 -27.25
C GLN A 526 -13.65 2.82 -26.33
N LYS A 527 -13.43 2.87 -25.01
CA LYS A 527 -14.37 2.43 -23.97
C LYS A 527 -14.68 3.59 -23.03
N THR A 528 -15.92 4.06 -23.05
CA THR A 528 -16.42 5.17 -22.23
C THR A 528 -17.89 4.93 -21.86
N PRO A 529 -18.48 5.77 -20.99
CA PRO A 529 -19.93 5.93 -20.92
C PRO A 529 -20.62 6.17 -22.26
N ASP A 530 -21.94 6.13 -22.24
CA ASP A 530 -22.75 6.53 -23.37
C ASP A 530 -22.22 7.84 -23.97
N LEU A 531 -21.94 7.81 -25.27
CA LEU A 531 -21.24 8.90 -25.93
C LEU A 531 -22.11 10.16 -25.95
N TYR A 532 -23.42 10.00 -26.13
CA TYR A 532 -24.35 11.13 -26.14
C TYR A 532 -24.36 11.82 -24.78
N GLU A 533 -24.48 11.05 -23.68
CA GLU A 533 -24.43 11.63 -22.33
C GLU A 533 -23.05 12.23 -22.00
N CYS A 534 -21.95 11.63 -22.46
CA CYS A 534 -20.61 12.24 -22.34
C CYS A 534 -20.57 13.63 -22.98
N MET A 535 -21.07 13.77 -24.20
CA MET A 535 -21.11 15.06 -24.91
C MET A 535 -22.02 16.08 -24.22
N ARG A 536 -23.13 15.62 -23.62
CA ARG A 536 -24.03 16.45 -22.82
C ARG A 536 -23.31 17.04 -21.61
N VAL A 537 -22.50 16.24 -20.92
CA VAL A 537 -21.68 16.70 -19.79
C VAL A 537 -20.55 17.60 -20.26
N LEU A 538 -19.80 17.22 -21.31
CA LEU A 538 -18.68 18.02 -21.84
C LEU A 538 -19.10 19.42 -22.30
N GLY A 539 -20.31 19.56 -22.85
CA GLY A 539 -20.82 20.81 -23.39
C GLY A 539 -20.43 21.05 -24.86
N PRO A 540 -21.13 21.96 -25.57
CA PRO A 540 -20.96 22.16 -27.00
C PRO A 540 -19.57 22.67 -27.39
N GLY A 541 -19.00 23.62 -26.63
CA GLY A 541 -17.70 24.22 -26.93
C GLY A 541 -16.58 23.19 -26.90
N ARG A 542 -16.50 22.42 -25.82
CA ARG A 542 -15.49 21.37 -25.64
C ARG A 542 -15.61 20.24 -26.65
N VAL A 543 -16.83 19.83 -27.00
CA VAL A 543 -17.04 18.84 -28.07
C VAL A 543 -16.50 19.34 -29.40
N ALA A 544 -16.80 20.59 -29.77
CA ALA A 544 -16.30 21.19 -31.01
C ALA A 544 -14.77 21.32 -31.02
N GLU A 545 -14.18 21.80 -29.92
CA GLU A 545 -12.73 21.96 -29.76
C GLU A 545 -11.99 20.63 -29.88
N ARG A 546 -12.46 19.57 -29.23
CA ARG A 546 -11.82 18.24 -29.33
C ARG A 546 -11.92 17.62 -30.73
N ILE A 547 -13.02 17.91 -31.44
CA ILE A 547 -13.14 17.52 -32.85
C ILE A 547 -12.12 18.31 -33.69
N ASP A 548 -11.94 19.60 -33.43
CA ASP A 548 -10.96 20.44 -34.12
C ASP A 548 -9.52 20.00 -33.87
N ASP A 549 -9.18 19.64 -32.62
CA ASP A 549 -7.88 19.07 -32.25
C ASP A 549 -7.62 17.74 -32.97
N CYS A 550 -8.67 16.93 -33.13
CA CYS A 550 -8.58 15.68 -33.86
C CYS A 550 -8.43 15.89 -35.37
N LEU A 551 -9.21 16.79 -35.98
CA LEU A 551 -9.11 17.14 -37.40
C LEU A 551 -7.74 17.71 -37.74
N SER A 552 -7.25 18.59 -36.87
CA SER A 552 -5.90 19.10 -36.84
C SER A 552 -4.87 17.97 -36.96
N PHE A 553 -4.88 17.05 -35.99
CA PHE A 553 -4.02 15.86 -36.01
C PHE A 553 -4.11 15.06 -37.33
N LEU A 554 -5.31 14.89 -37.88
CA LEU A 554 -5.55 14.13 -39.11
C LEU A 554 -5.02 14.81 -40.38
N ASP A 555 -4.96 16.13 -40.44
CA ASP A 555 -4.51 16.87 -41.62
C ASP A 555 -2.99 16.96 -41.78
N GLY A 556 -2.23 16.37 -40.85
CA GLY A 556 -0.80 16.66 -40.74
C GLY A 556 -0.55 18.12 -40.32
N GLY A 557 -1.62 18.91 -40.20
CA GLY A 557 -1.68 20.17 -39.50
C GLY A 557 -1.36 19.91 -38.05
N ARG A 558 -0.13 20.23 -37.66
CA ARG A 558 0.17 20.49 -36.24
C ARG A 558 -0.51 21.82 -35.89
N THR A 559 -1.84 21.86 -35.85
CA THR A 559 -2.60 23.09 -35.68
C THR A 559 -2.79 23.38 -34.20
N GLY A 560 -2.32 24.57 -33.79
CA GLY A 560 -2.65 25.23 -32.52
C GLY A 560 -1.80 24.83 -31.31
N LYS A 561 -0.92 25.74 -30.86
CA LYS A 561 -0.22 25.72 -29.55
C LYS A 561 0.80 24.61 -29.25
N ARG A 562 1.58 24.15 -30.23
CA ARG A 562 2.81 23.41 -29.91
C ARG A 562 3.81 24.35 -29.20
N TYR A 563 4.11 24.07 -27.94
CA TYR A 563 4.91 24.92 -27.04
C TYR A 563 4.32 26.33 -26.87
N ASP A 564 3.13 26.42 -26.27
CA ASP A 564 2.49 27.73 -25.98
C ASP A 564 3.39 28.59 -25.11
N ILE A 565 3.66 29.83 -25.54
CA ILE A 565 4.53 30.78 -24.84
C ILE A 565 3.62 31.79 -24.13
N SER A 566 3.56 31.69 -22.79
CA SER A 566 2.74 32.58 -21.97
C SER A 566 3.26 34.02 -21.94
N PRO A 567 2.39 35.02 -21.73
CA PRO A 567 2.82 36.41 -21.49
C PRO A 567 3.79 36.53 -20.31
N GLU A 568 3.60 35.73 -19.26
CA GLU A 568 4.49 35.68 -18.10
C GLU A 568 5.88 35.19 -18.49
N LEU A 569 5.99 34.19 -19.37
CA LEU A 569 7.27 33.70 -19.87
C LEU A 569 8.00 34.75 -20.71
N LEU A 570 7.27 35.49 -21.56
CA LEU A 570 7.84 36.61 -22.32
C LEU A 570 8.41 37.69 -21.39
N SER A 571 7.69 38.01 -20.30
CA SER A 571 8.12 38.95 -19.26
C SER A 571 9.31 38.46 -18.42
N LEU A 572 9.40 37.15 -18.15
CA LEU A 572 10.51 36.55 -17.41
C LEU A 572 11.80 36.52 -18.25
N ALA A 573 11.69 36.17 -19.53
CA ALA A 573 12.82 35.90 -20.41
C ALA A 573 13.97 36.95 -20.34
N PRO A 574 13.75 38.27 -20.47
CA PRO A 574 14.84 39.25 -20.47
C PRO A 574 15.53 39.45 -19.11
N ARG A 575 14.87 39.06 -18.02
CA ARG A 575 15.36 39.25 -16.64
C ARG A 575 15.81 37.94 -15.98
N PHE A 576 15.78 36.83 -16.69
CA PHE A 576 16.17 35.53 -16.15
C PHE A 576 17.68 35.31 -16.26
N SER A 577 18.28 34.72 -15.24
CA SER A 577 19.72 34.48 -15.17
C SER A 577 20.02 33.15 -14.52
N CYS A 578 21.13 32.53 -14.92
CA CYS A 578 21.63 31.32 -14.28
C CYS A 578 23.13 31.38 -14.09
N ARG A 579 23.58 31.08 -12.87
CA ARG A 579 24.98 30.70 -12.60
C ARG A 579 25.05 29.18 -12.50
N PHE A 580 25.93 28.55 -13.27
CA PHE A 580 26.02 27.08 -13.30
C PHE A 580 27.46 26.58 -13.26
N LEU A 581 27.62 25.37 -12.72
CA LEU A 581 28.86 24.61 -12.70
C LEU A 581 28.54 23.16 -13.01
N ASP A 582 29.04 22.66 -14.14
CA ASP A 582 29.00 21.25 -14.50
C ASP A 582 30.26 20.58 -13.94
N PHE A 583 30.10 19.54 -13.11
CA PHE A 583 31.17 19.01 -12.26
C PHE A 583 32.38 18.47 -13.04
N PHE A 584 32.16 17.95 -14.24
CA PHE A 584 33.23 17.48 -15.14
C PHE A 584 34.15 18.59 -15.66
N THR A 585 33.74 19.85 -15.54
CA THR A 585 34.49 21.02 -16.03
C THR A 585 35.21 21.77 -14.92
N SER A 586 35.17 21.27 -13.68
CA SER A 586 35.68 21.97 -12.49
C SER A 586 36.51 21.07 -11.59
N THR A 587 37.39 21.67 -10.78
CA THR A 587 38.22 20.92 -9.85
C THR A 587 37.43 20.53 -8.60
N LYS A 588 37.86 19.44 -7.95
CA LYS A 588 37.32 18.91 -6.69
C LYS A 588 37.27 19.98 -5.58
N GLN A 589 38.22 20.91 -5.56
CA GLN A 589 38.29 21.99 -4.57
C GLN A 589 37.26 23.09 -4.84
N ASN A 590 37.07 23.46 -6.11
CA ASN A 590 36.11 24.50 -6.51
C ASN A 590 34.65 24.08 -6.27
N VAL A 591 34.30 22.82 -6.57
CA VAL A 591 32.93 22.30 -6.36
C VAL A 591 32.55 22.30 -4.87
N ARG A 592 33.51 22.05 -3.97
CA ARG A 592 33.28 22.06 -2.51
C ARG A 592 33.13 23.45 -1.93
N GLN A 593 34.06 24.34 -2.27
CA GLN A 593 33.99 25.74 -1.83
C GLN A 593 32.63 26.31 -2.22
N LEU A 594 32.22 26.07 -3.46
CA LEU A 594 30.91 26.49 -3.96
C LEU A 594 29.73 25.85 -3.19
N ALA A 595 29.81 24.57 -2.85
CA ALA A 595 28.77 23.92 -2.06
C ALA A 595 28.66 24.47 -0.63
N GLU A 596 29.77 24.88 -0.02
CA GLU A 596 29.80 25.58 1.28
C GLU A 596 29.25 27.00 1.16
N ASP A 597 29.66 27.73 0.12
CA ASP A 597 29.18 29.08 -0.16
C ASP A 597 27.65 29.08 -0.38
N LEU A 598 27.13 28.13 -1.15
CA LEU A 598 25.68 27.96 -1.38
C LEU A 598 24.89 27.60 -0.12
N ARG A 599 25.51 26.91 0.86
CA ARG A 599 24.86 26.62 2.16
C ARG A 599 24.79 27.84 3.06
N SER A 600 25.71 28.78 2.90
CA SER A 600 25.76 30.01 3.69
C SER A 600 24.86 31.14 3.15
N PHE A 601 24.34 30.97 1.93
CA PHE A 601 23.64 32.02 1.19
C PHE A 601 22.12 31.84 1.16
N THR A 602 21.37 32.95 1.22
CA THR A 602 19.91 32.98 1.05
C THR A 602 19.56 33.60 -0.31
N LEU A 603 19.04 32.77 -1.22
CA LEU A 603 18.62 33.22 -2.55
C LEU A 603 17.26 33.92 -2.48
N GLN A 604 17.22 35.16 -2.99
CA GLN A 604 15.97 35.88 -3.24
C GLN A 604 15.64 35.79 -4.74
N ASN A 605 14.37 35.63 -5.09
CA ASN A 605 13.89 35.66 -6.48
C ASN A 605 14.48 34.53 -7.36
N GLY A 606 14.52 33.29 -6.85
CA GLY A 606 15.17 32.19 -7.58
C GLY A 606 15.09 30.81 -6.91
N PHE A 607 15.72 29.82 -7.53
CA PHE A 607 15.85 28.46 -7.01
C PHE A 607 17.23 27.85 -7.36
N VAL A 608 17.63 26.82 -6.61
CA VAL A 608 18.89 26.09 -6.80
C VAL A 608 18.61 24.65 -7.19
N ILE A 609 19.28 24.18 -8.25
CA ILE A 609 19.40 22.78 -8.61
C ILE A 609 20.76 22.28 -8.11
N SER A 610 20.73 21.25 -7.27
CA SER A 610 21.92 20.54 -6.82
C SER A 610 21.72 19.06 -7.08
N THR A 611 22.58 18.49 -7.95
CA THR A 611 22.61 17.04 -8.20
C THR A 611 24.02 16.51 -7.98
N CYS A 612 24.21 15.21 -8.20
CA CYS A 612 25.54 14.58 -8.17
C CYS A 612 26.50 15.13 -9.23
N LEU A 613 26.03 15.91 -10.23
CA LEU A 613 26.82 16.32 -11.39
C LEU A 613 26.78 17.81 -11.71
N ARG A 614 25.91 18.60 -11.06
CA ARG A 614 25.83 20.04 -11.30
C ARG A 614 25.34 20.83 -10.10
N TYR A 615 25.74 22.09 -10.09
CA TYR A 615 25.10 23.16 -9.36
C TYR A 615 24.58 24.20 -10.35
N GLU A 616 23.29 24.52 -10.28
CA GLU A 616 22.70 25.60 -11.08
C GLU A 616 21.85 26.50 -10.18
N VAL A 617 22.11 27.79 -10.23
CA VAL A 617 21.39 28.82 -9.47
C VAL A 617 20.64 29.68 -10.47
N TYR A 618 19.32 29.54 -10.49
CA TYR A 618 18.43 30.31 -11.35
C TYR A 618 17.86 31.50 -10.57
N SER A 619 17.97 32.71 -11.12
CA SER A 619 17.48 33.94 -10.48
C SER A 619 16.85 34.93 -11.45
N VAL A 620 15.90 35.70 -10.94
CA VAL A 620 15.20 36.79 -11.62
C VAL A 620 15.87 38.11 -11.20
N LEU A 621 16.53 38.78 -12.16
CA LEU A 621 17.51 39.87 -12.01
C LEU A 621 18.90 39.39 -11.52
N PRO A 622 19.99 40.15 -11.78
CA PRO A 622 21.33 39.75 -11.39
C PRO A 622 21.37 39.56 -9.88
N SER A 623 21.46 38.32 -9.45
CA SER A 623 21.73 38.01 -8.06
C SER A 623 23.15 38.52 -7.76
N GLY A 624 23.28 39.42 -6.78
CA GLY A 624 24.55 40.00 -6.35
C GLY A 624 25.49 38.98 -5.68
N VAL A 625 25.40 37.71 -6.05
CA VAL A 625 26.14 36.59 -5.47
C VAL A 625 27.49 36.49 -6.18
N PRO A 626 28.61 36.72 -5.48
CA PRO A 626 29.93 36.47 -6.03
C PRO A 626 30.20 34.96 -5.95
N LEU A 627 29.59 34.18 -6.84
CA LEU A 627 29.94 32.76 -7.02
C LEU A 627 31.12 32.68 -8.00
N GLU A 628 32.30 33.06 -7.53
CA GLU A 628 33.54 32.97 -8.31
C GLU A 628 33.74 31.53 -8.80
N GLY A 629 34.07 31.36 -10.08
CA GLY A 629 34.28 30.05 -10.69
C GLY A 629 33.03 29.36 -11.27
N MET A 630 31.84 29.96 -11.18
CA MET A 630 30.65 29.50 -11.92
C MET A 630 30.50 30.25 -13.26
N PHE A 631 30.06 29.52 -14.29
CA PHE A 631 29.66 30.12 -15.57
C PHE A 631 28.38 30.92 -15.39
N HIS A 632 28.19 31.96 -16.19
CA HIS A 632 27.01 32.81 -16.18
C HIS A 632 26.29 32.77 -17.52
N SER A 633 24.97 32.66 -17.47
CA SER A 633 24.06 32.89 -18.59
C SER A 633 22.96 33.86 -18.17
N SER A 634 22.40 34.58 -19.13
CA SER A 634 21.27 35.47 -18.92
C SER A 634 20.31 35.41 -20.10
N GLY A 635 19.09 35.91 -19.90
CA GLY A 635 18.13 36.08 -20.97
C GLY A 635 17.68 34.74 -21.57
N LEU A 636 17.61 34.73 -22.90
CA LEU A 636 17.24 33.58 -23.70
C LEU A 636 18.21 32.39 -23.55
N ASP A 637 19.49 32.65 -23.26
CA ASP A 637 20.45 31.56 -23.05
C ASP A 637 20.17 30.80 -21.76
N THR A 638 19.68 31.49 -20.73
CA THR A 638 19.20 30.84 -19.51
C THR A 638 17.94 30.03 -19.76
N ILE A 639 16.99 30.55 -20.54
CA ILE A 639 15.77 29.82 -20.92
C ILE A 639 16.12 28.56 -21.72
N ARG A 640 17.02 28.68 -22.70
CA ARG A 640 17.55 27.55 -23.48
C ARG A 640 18.18 26.52 -22.57
N ARG A 641 19.05 26.94 -21.63
CA ARG A 641 19.71 26.03 -20.70
C ARG A 641 18.68 25.28 -19.85
N LEU A 642 17.76 25.98 -19.20
CA LEU A 642 16.77 25.37 -18.33
C LEU A 642 15.90 24.36 -19.10
N LEU A 643 15.44 24.70 -20.31
CA LEU A 643 14.68 23.78 -21.16
C LEU A 643 15.48 22.54 -21.55
N LEU A 644 16.76 22.68 -21.92
CA LEU A 644 17.62 21.52 -22.21
C LEU A 644 17.79 20.62 -20.99
N VAL A 645 17.89 21.18 -19.79
CA VAL A 645 17.98 20.42 -18.54
C VAL A 645 16.64 19.73 -18.22
N MET A 646 15.52 20.46 -18.28
CA MET A 646 14.17 19.91 -18.06
C MET A 646 13.83 18.80 -19.06
N CYS A 647 14.24 18.95 -20.33
CA CYS A 647 14.08 17.93 -21.36
C CYS A 647 15.00 16.71 -21.17
N GLY A 648 15.93 16.76 -20.22
CA GLY A 648 16.93 15.70 -20.00
C GLY A 648 18.00 15.65 -21.09
N LEU A 649 18.05 16.62 -22.01
CA LEU A 649 19.01 16.70 -23.12
C LEU A 649 20.41 17.12 -22.69
N ARG A 650 20.51 17.70 -21.48
CA ARG A 650 21.76 17.91 -20.77
C ARG A 650 21.77 17.05 -19.52
N SER A 651 21.60 15.74 -19.64
CA SER A 651 21.85 14.75 -18.56
C SER A 651 22.77 13.66 -19.11
N GLU A 652 23.57 13.00 -18.27
CA GLU A 652 24.38 11.86 -18.75
C GLU A 652 23.46 10.72 -19.16
N ILE A 653 22.34 10.55 -18.44
CA ILE A 653 21.24 9.67 -18.84
C ILE A 653 20.20 10.54 -19.50
N VAL A 654 20.33 10.65 -20.82
CA VAL A 654 19.46 11.52 -21.60
C VAL A 654 18.02 11.06 -21.43
N GLY A 655 17.15 12.01 -21.08
CA GLY A 655 15.73 11.72 -20.95
C GLY A 655 15.27 11.13 -19.63
N GLU A 656 16.16 11.05 -18.63
CA GLU A 656 15.75 10.69 -17.28
C GLU A 656 14.73 11.69 -16.72
N THR A 657 13.79 11.18 -15.93
CA THR A 657 12.64 11.94 -15.41
C THR A 657 12.91 12.53 -14.02
N GLU A 658 13.97 12.11 -13.32
CA GLU A 658 14.23 12.51 -11.94
C GLU A 658 14.62 13.99 -11.88
N ILE A 659 15.44 14.47 -12.81
CA ILE A 659 15.82 15.89 -12.89
C ILE A 659 14.61 16.81 -13.08
N LEU A 660 13.66 16.43 -13.94
CA LEU A 660 12.44 17.21 -14.18
C LEU A 660 11.60 17.30 -12.91
N ALA A 661 11.42 16.19 -12.21
CA ALA A 661 10.69 16.14 -10.95
C ALA A 661 11.38 16.95 -9.82
N GLN A 662 12.71 16.96 -9.78
CA GLN A 662 13.48 17.78 -8.83
C GLN A 662 13.30 19.28 -9.11
N ILE A 663 13.32 19.68 -10.38
CA ILE A 663 13.10 21.06 -10.80
C ILE A 663 11.68 21.52 -10.46
N GLU A 664 10.67 20.71 -10.76
CA GLU A 664 9.26 20.99 -10.43
C GLU A 664 9.07 21.21 -8.92
N LYS A 665 9.66 20.34 -8.09
CA LYS A 665 9.67 20.51 -6.63
C LYS A 665 10.41 21.78 -6.19
N GLY A 666 11.54 22.09 -6.81
CA GLY A 666 12.32 23.29 -6.51
C GLY A 666 11.55 24.57 -6.79
N ILE A 667 10.87 24.64 -7.95
CA ILE A 667 10.02 25.77 -8.34
C ILE A 667 8.83 25.93 -7.38
N ALA A 668 8.15 24.82 -7.05
CA ALA A 668 7.04 24.84 -6.09
C ALA A 668 7.49 25.32 -4.70
N ALA A 669 8.59 24.77 -4.17
CA ALA A 669 9.12 25.16 -2.87
C ALA A 669 9.58 26.62 -2.82
N ALA A 670 10.14 27.14 -3.92
CA ALA A 670 10.52 28.55 -4.03
C ALA A 670 9.28 29.46 -4.04
N HIS A 671 8.19 29.06 -4.69
CA HIS A 671 6.93 29.80 -4.65
C HIS A 671 6.28 29.79 -3.25
N GLU A 672 6.21 28.63 -2.60
CA GLU A 672 5.66 28.48 -1.23
C GLU A 672 6.38 29.38 -0.21
N ARG A 673 7.68 29.60 -0.41
CA ARG A 673 8.50 30.47 0.44
C ARG A 673 8.49 31.94 0.03
N ALA A 674 7.60 32.32 -0.90
CA ALA A 674 7.52 33.65 -1.50
C ALA A 674 8.85 34.12 -2.14
N ALA A 675 9.73 33.19 -2.51
CA ALA A 675 10.98 33.48 -3.21
C ALA A 675 10.77 33.59 -4.74
N LEU A 676 9.55 33.35 -5.24
CA LEU A 676 9.15 33.62 -6.63
C LEU A 676 7.82 34.36 -6.62
N SER A 677 7.70 35.40 -7.46
CA SER A 677 6.41 36.06 -7.68
C SER A 677 5.42 35.10 -8.36
N ILE A 678 4.13 35.37 -8.26
CA ILE A 678 3.08 34.58 -8.95
C ILE A 678 3.33 34.55 -10.47
N ALA A 679 3.77 35.67 -11.05
CA ALA A 679 4.09 35.74 -12.48
C ALA A 679 5.31 34.89 -12.85
N ASP A 680 6.38 34.92 -12.03
CA ASP A 680 7.58 34.12 -12.26
C ASP A 680 7.31 32.62 -12.12
N TYR A 681 6.49 32.25 -11.14
CA TYR A 681 6.05 30.88 -10.93
C TYR A 681 5.24 30.36 -12.14
N LYS A 682 4.30 31.17 -12.66
CA LYS A 682 3.55 30.84 -13.89
C LYS A 682 4.45 30.67 -15.11
N ALA A 683 5.43 31.56 -15.28
CA ALA A 683 6.39 31.50 -16.37
C ALA A 683 7.25 30.22 -16.32
N LEU A 684 7.73 29.83 -15.14
CA LEU A 684 8.53 28.62 -14.94
C LEU A 684 7.69 27.34 -15.13
N ASN A 685 6.42 27.35 -14.70
CA ASN A 685 5.49 26.25 -14.99
C ASN A 685 5.19 26.13 -16.49
N ASN A 686 5.07 27.24 -17.20
CA ASN A 686 4.91 27.21 -18.65
C ASN A 686 6.13 26.55 -19.34
N LEU A 687 7.36 26.81 -18.86
CA LEU A 687 8.56 26.10 -19.34
C LEU A 687 8.55 24.61 -19.00
N LEU A 688 8.07 24.22 -17.82
CA LEU A 688 7.90 22.80 -17.46
C LEU A 688 6.95 22.08 -18.41
N GLU A 689 5.82 22.69 -18.74
CA GLU A 689 4.84 22.10 -19.68
C GLU A 689 5.38 22.03 -21.11
N ILE A 690 6.13 23.05 -21.56
CA ILE A 690 6.85 23.01 -22.83
C ILE A 690 7.85 21.84 -22.83
N ALA A 691 8.64 21.67 -21.77
CA ALA A 691 9.63 20.60 -21.68
C ALA A 691 8.97 19.20 -21.67
N LYS A 692 7.88 19.02 -20.92
CA LYS A 692 7.09 17.77 -20.93
C LYS A 692 6.58 17.45 -22.34
N CYS A 693 6.08 18.46 -23.07
CA CYS A 693 5.68 18.30 -24.46
C CYS A 693 6.85 17.87 -25.37
N ILE A 694 8.01 18.54 -25.29
CA ILE A 694 9.19 18.19 -26.11
C ILE A 694 9.62 16.74 -25.82
N ARG A 695 9.65 16.34 -24.55
CA ARG A 695 10.07 15.00 -24.15
C ARG A 695 9.17 13.92 -24.75
N ARG A 696 7.85 14.11 -24.67
CA ARG A 696 6.84 13.22 -25.25
C ARG A 696 6.93 13.17 -26.78
N ASP A 697 6.96 14.34 -27.41
CA ASP A 697 6.91 14.50 -28.87
C ASP A 697 8.07 13.82 -29.62
N TYR A 698 9.24 13.77 -28.99
CA TYR A 698 10.45 13.19 -29.57
C TYR A 698 10.87 11.88 -28.89
N GLY A 699 10.03 11.32 -28.02
CA GLY A 699 10.33 10.06 -27.33
C GLY A 699 11.64 10.10 -26.55
N VAL A 700 11.95 11.27 -25.96
CA VAL A 700 13.17 11.46 -25.17
C VAL A 700 12.99 10.83 -23.79
N GLU A 701 11.77 10.52 -23.35
CA GLU A 701 11.54 9.94 -22.02
C GLU A 701 12.12 8.53 -21.88
N THR A 702 12.89 8.33 -20.82
CA THR A 702 13.32 7.01 -20.40
C THR A 702 12.93 6.73 -18.95
N GLN A 703 12.59 5.47 -18.68
CA GLN A 703 12.48 4.96 -17.32
C GLN A 703 13.84 4.57 -16.74
N GLU A 704 14.92 4.69 -17.54
CA GLU A 704 16.27 4.46 -17.07
C GLU A 704 16.78 5.62 -16.22
N ASN A 705 17.41 5.28 -15.11
CA ASN A 705 18.21 6.16 -14.26
C ASN A 705 19.56 5.48 -13.94
N TYR A 706 20.42 6.14 -13.17
CA TYR A 706 21.74 5.61 -12.85
C TYR A 706 21.68 4.26 -12.16
N SER A 707 20.65 4.00 -11.38
CA SER A 707 20.47 2.75 -10.67
C SER A 707 20.07 1.60 -11.59
N THR A 708 19.11 1.83 -12.51
CA THR A 708 18.70 0.81 -13.48
C THR A 708 19.80 0.54 -14.51
N ALA A 709 20.48 1.60 -14.98
CA ALA A 709 21.60 1.49 -15.90
C ALA A 709 22.75 0.73 -15.23
N ALA A 710 23.14 1.11 -14.01
CA ALA A 710 24.16 0.39 -13.26
C ALA A 710 23.79 -1.08 -13.05
N TRP A 711 22.54 -1.39 -12.72
CA TRP A 711 22.13 -2.79 -12.53
C TRP A 711 22.19 -3.58 -13.84
N ARG A 712 21.80 -3.00 -14.98
CA ARG A 712 21.92 -3.66 -16.28
C ARG A 712 23.38 -3.91 -16.66
N LEU A 713 24.23 -2.90 -16.50
CA LEU A 713 25.66 -2.98 -16.74
C LEU A 713 26.34 -4.04 -15.86
N MET A 714 25.93 -4.11 -14.59
CA MET A 714 26.37 -5.12 -13.64
C MET A 714 25.92 -6.52 -14.09
N GLN A 715 24.66 -6.70 -14.50
CA GLN A 715 24.16 -7.99 -15.00
C GLN A 715 24.89 -8.47 -16.27
N GLU A 716 25.16 -7.57 -17.21
CA GLU A 716 25.90 -7.89 -18.43
C GLU A 716 27.36 -8.26 -18.16
N SER A 717 27.93 -7.73 -17.07
CA SER A 717 29.32 -7.94 -16.69
C SER A 717 29.56 -9.18 -15.81
N LEU A 718 28.54 -9.58 -15.04
CA LEU A 718 28.55 -10.74 -14.14
C LEU A 718 28.24 -12.04 -14.89
N SER A 719 28.92 -13.13 -14.52
CA SER A 719 28.67 -14.45 -15.12
C SER A 719 27.40 -15.13 -14.59
N ASP A 720 27.05 -14.91 -13.32
CA ASP A 720 25.82 -15.40 -12.68
C ASP A 720 25.25 -14.32 -11.73
N PRO A 721 24.39 -13.41 -12.23
CA PRO A 721 23.79 -12.37 -11.40
C PRO A 721 22.96 -12.90 -10.22
N GLY A 722 22.29 -14.05 -10.38
CA GLY A 722 21.43 -14.64 -9.36
C GLY A 722 22.20 -15.23 -8.17
N GLY A 723 23.38 -15.81 -8.46
CA GLY A 723 24.31 -16.35 -7.46
C GLY A 723 25.25 -15.32 -6.82
N SER A 724 25.28 -14.10 -7.34
CA SER A 724 26.26 -13.06 -6.96
C SER A 724 25.99 -12.42 -5.59
N VAL A 725 27.05 -11.99 -4.92
CA VAL A 725 27.03 -11.13 -3.73
C VAL A 725 27.35 -9.70 -4.14
N VAL A 726 26.44 -8.77 -3.87
CA VAL A 726 26.57 -7.36 -4.26
C VAL A 726 26.79 -6.47 -3.05
N LEU A 727 27.80 -5.61 -3.11
CA LEU A 727 28.11 -4.59 -2.13
C LEU A 727 27.59 -3.22 -2.60
N ILE A 728 26.74 -2.59 -1.78
CA ILE A 728 26.23 -1.23 -1.98
C ILE A 728 26.90 -0.33 -0.95
N VAL A 729 27.47 0.79 -1.40
CA VAL A 729 28.12 1.76 -0.52
C VAL A 729 27.48 3.12 -0.67
N GLY A 730 26.94 3.64 0.45
CA GLY A 730 26.24 4.92 0.53
C GLY A 730 24.83 4.79 1.11
N GLY A 731 24.30 5.87 1.68
CA GLY A 731 22.96 5.90 2.30
C GLY A 731 21.99 6.89 1.64
N GLY A 732 22.36 7.45 0.49
CA GLY A 732 21.54 8.43 -0.24
C GLY A 732 20.49 7.79 -1.13
N TYR A 733 19.71 8.64 -1.80
CA TYR A 733 18.64 8.23 -2.71
C TYR A 733 19.11 7.23 -3.79
N MET A 734 20.29 7.44 -4.39
CA MET A 734 20.84 6.54 -5.41
C MET A 734 21.20 5.15 -4.88
N ALA A 735 21.77 5.04 -3.68
CA ALA A 735 22.05 3.75 -3.07
C ALA A 735 20.74 2.98 -2.78
N ASP A 736 19.69 3.70 -2.34
CA ASP A 736 18.36 3.12 -2.13
C ASP A 736 17.70 2.68 -3.44
N ALA A 737 17.75 3.51 -4.47
CA ALA A 737 17.22 3.19 -5.78
C ALA A 737 17.92 1.95 -6.39
N PHE A 738 19.24 1.86 -6.27
CA PHE A 738 20.00 0.69 -6.70
C PHE A 738 19.68 -0.56 -5.87
N PHE A 739 19.54 -0.43 -4.54
CA PHE A 739 19.09 -1.53 -3.69
C PHE A 739 17.77 -2.12 -4.17
N ARG A 740 16.79 -1.29 -4.54
CA ARG A 740 15.50 -1.76 -5.08
C ARG A 740 15.65 -2.54 -6.38
N GLN A 741 16.68 -2.25 -7.19
CA GLN A 741 16.95 -2.99 -8.43
C GLN A 741 17.53 -4.38 -8.17
N VAL A 742 18.35 -4.54 -7.12
CA VAL A 742 19.05 -5.79 -6.83
C VAL A 742 18.38 -6.65 -5.77
N ALA A 743 17.52 -6.06 -4.93
CA ALA A 743 16.83 -6.74 -3.84
C ALA A 743 16.01 -7.94 -4.37
N GLY A 744 16.36 -9.14 -3.90
CA GLY A 744 15.69 -10.38 -4.31
C GLY A 744 16.16 -10.94 -5.66
N ARG A 745 17.02 -10.23 -6.40
CA ARG A 745 17.60 -10.68 -7.68
C ARG A 745 19.02 -11.22 -7.58
N VAL A 746 19.67 -11.01 -6.44
CA VAL A 746 21.02 -11.49 -6.12
C VAL A 746 20.99 -12.40 -4.89
N LYS A 747 22.04 -13.21 -4.69
CA LYS A 747 22.15 -14.14 -3.57
C LYS A 747 22.16 -13.40 -2.23
N LYS A 748 22.95 -12.34 -2.14
CA LYS A 748 23.13 -11.54 -0.93
C LYS A 748 23.51 -10.10 -1.27
N VAL A 749 22.98 -9.15 -0.51
CA VAL A 749 23.36 -7.74 -0.54
C VAL A 749 24.09 -7.39 0.75
N ILE A 750 25.25 -6.75 0.63
CA ILE A 750 25.96 -6.10 1.73
C ILE A 750 25.78 -4.60 1.53
N TRP A 751 25.26 -3.88 2.52
CA TRP A 751 25.00 -2.46 2.42
C TRP A 751 25.78 -1.68 3.47
N ALA A 752 26.81 -0.96 3.02
CA ALA A 752 27.71 -0.20 3.85
C ALA A 752 27.35 1.29 3.90
N ASN A 753 27.30 1.87 5.10
CA ASN A 753 27.03 3.29 5.30
C ASN A 753 27.64 3.85 6.60
N ARG A 754 27.85 5.17 6.66
CA ARG A 754 28.39 5.86 7.86
C ARG A 754 27.46 5.74 9.08
N SER A 755 26.15 5.66 8.85
CA SER A 755 25.15 5.49 9.91
C SER A 755 24.30 4.26 9.61
N VAL A 756 24.74 3.13 10.14
CA VAL A 756 24.11 1.82 9.95
C VAL A 756 22.70 1.80 10.55
N ASP A 757 22.51 2.36 11.74
CA ASP A 757 21.21 2.36 12.41
C ASP A 757 20.16 3.19 11.67
N LYS A 758 20.54 4.34 11.11
CA LYS A 758 19.64 5.16 10.28
C LYS A 758 19.26 4.43 9.00
N LEU A 759 20.23 3.79 8.35
CA LEU A 759 20.00 3.00 7.16
C LEU A 759 19.06 1.81 7.46
N ARG A 760 19.32 1.08 8.54
CA ARG A 760 18.50 -0.06 8.98
C ARG A 760 17.05 0.34 9.21
N LYS A 761 16.80 1.40 10.00
CA LYS A 761 15.46 1.93 10.25
C LYS A 761 14.75 2.36 8.96
N ALA A 762 15.46 3.00 8.04
CA ALA A 762 14.91 3.44 6.76
C ALA A 762 14.52 2.26 5.85
N VAL A 763 15.27 1.16 5.88
CA VAL A 763 14.97 -0.05 5.11
C VAL A 763 13.84 -0.87 5.75
N GLU A 764 13.82 -0.97 7.09
CA GLU A 764 12.78 -1.69 7.84
C GLU A 764 11.41 -1.03 7.73
N SER A 765 11.34 0.30 7.80
CA SER A 765 10.09 1.07 7.61
C SER A 765 9.47 0.91 6.21
N ARG A 766 10.23 0.39 5.24
CA ARG A 766 9.78 0.13 3.86
C ARG A 766 9.40 -1.33 3.61
N GLY A 767 9.40 -2.17 4.64
CA GLY A 767 8.92 -3.55 4.56
C GLY A 767 9.93 -4.58 4.03
N TYR A 768 11.21 -4.22 3.88
CA TYR A 768 12.25 -5.20 3.53
C TYR A 768 12.66 -5.99 4.78
N ALA A 769 12.25 -7.27 4.85
CA ALA A 769 12.58 -8.16 5.95
C ALA A 769 14.02 -8.69 5.89
N GLN A 770 14.70 -8.79 7.04
CA GLN A 770 16.02 -9.43 7.16
C GLN A 770 15.93 -10.95 7.06
N ASN A 771 15.77 -11.49 5.85
CA ASN A 771 15.76 -12.93 5.59
C ASN A 771 17.19 -13.52 5.40
N GLY A 772 18.21 -12.95 6.07
CA GLY A 772 19.62 -13.35 5.92
C GLY A 772 20.30 -12.96 4.58
N LYS A 773 19.53 -12.47 3.60
CA LYS A 773 20.01 -11.99 2.29
C LYS A 773 20.49 -10.54 2.28
N LEU A 774 20.26 -9.78 3.35
CA LEU A 774 20.70 -8.39 3.48
C LEU A 774 21.56 -8.26 4.74
N HIS A 775 22.77 -7.73 4.59
CA HIS A 775 23.71 -7.48 5.68
C HIS A 775 24.07 -6.00 5.69
N PHE A 776 23.89 -5.33 6.83
CA PHE A 776 24.31 -3.93 7.00
C PHE A 776 25.67 -3.87 7.67
N SER A 777 26.54 -2.99 7.18
CA SER A 777 27.88 -2.83 7.74
C SER A 777 28.31 -1.36 7.85
N PRO A 778 29.15 -1.01 8.84
CA PRO A 778 29.84 0.28 8.88
C PRO A 778 30.68 0.54 7.61
N LEU A 779 30.91 1.82 7.29
CA LEU A 779 31.71 2.20 6.13
C LEU A 779 33.20 1.79 6.27
N GLU A 780 33.73 1.79 7.49
CA GLU A 780 35.11 1.41 7.81
C GLU A 780 35.43 -0.07 7.56
N ASP A 781 34.39 -0.89 7.50
CA ASP A 781 34.46 -2.34 7.40
C ASP A 781 34.46 -2.84 5.95
N ILE A 782 34.41 -1.95 4.96
CA ILE A 782 34.20 -2.33 3.56
C ILE A 782 35.28 -3.27 3.02
N SER A 783 36.56 -3.00 3.31
CA SER A 783 37.69 -3.77 2.76
C SER A 783 37.61 -5.26 3.11
N GLN A 784 36.97 -5.64 4.23
CA GLN A 784 36.83 -7.04 4.63
C GLN A 784 35.86 -7.84 3.72
N PHE A 785 34.97 -7.15 3.00
CA PHE A 785 33.99 -7.79 2.13
C PHE A 785 34.42 -7.84 0.67
N LEU A 786 35.42 -7.06 0.26
CA LEU A 786 35.88 -7.01 -1.13
C LEU A 786 36.31 -8.39 -1.69
N PRO A 787 36.97 -9.29 -0.92
CA PRO A 787 37.34 -10.62 -1.42
C PRO A 787 36.16 -11.56 -1.71
N GLN A 788 34.95 -11.23 -1.23
CA GLN A 788 33.78 -12.12 -1.27
C GLN A 788 32.60 -11.53 -2.06
N VAL A 789 32.81 -10.42 -2.77
CA VAL A 789 31.76 -9.74 -3.55
C VAL A 789 32.05 -9.81 -5.04
N ASP A 790 31.00 -10.07 -5.81
CA ASP A 790 31.05 -10.16 -7.26
C ASP A 790 30.74 -8.80 -7.91
N GLY A 791 29.94 -7.96 -7.24
CA GLY A 791 29.58 -6.63 -7.70
C GLY A 791 29.71 -5.57 -6.61
N VAL A 792 30.22 -4.39 -6.96
CA VAL A 792 30.32 -3.23 -6.07
C VAL A 792 29.62 -2.04 -6.73
N PHE A 793 28.71 -1.39 -6.00
CA PHE A 793 28.06 -0.14 -6.40
C PHE A 793 28.38 0.97 -5.39
N LEU A 794 29.07 2.01 -5.84
CA LEU A 794 29.48 3.14 -5.02
C LEU A 794 28.63 4.38 -5.35
N ALA A 795 27.94 4.90 -4.34
CA ALA A 795 27.13 6.11 -4.42
C ALA A 795 27.34 6.98 -3.17
N VAL A 796 28.54 7.53 -3.03
CA VAL A 796 28.94 8.36 -1.87
C VAL A 796 29.27 9.78 -2.28
N GLY A 797 28.89 10.75 -1.44
CA GLY A 797 29.35 12.14 -1.57
C GLY A 797 30.47 12.42 -0.57
N GLY A 798 31.60 12.97 -1.03
CA GLY A 798 32.66 13.44 -0.13
C GLY A 798 34.07 13.36 -0.69
N ASP A 799 35.02 13.59 0.21
CA ASP A 799 36.36 14.06 -0.15
C ASP A 799 37.45 13.01 -0.25
N ARG A 800 37.12 11.80 0.18
CA ARG A 800 38.07 10.73 0.43
C ARG A 800 37.89 9.65 -0.61
N GLU A 801 38.98 9.23 -1.21
CA GLU A 801 39.05 7.94 -1.89
C GLU A 801 38.78 6.87 -0.84
N LEU A 802 37.73 6.10 -1.06
CA LEU A 802 37.27 5.08 -0.13
C LEU A 802 37.92 3.74 -0.43
N LEU A 803 38.10 3.42 -1.70
CA LEU A 803 38.73 2.18 -2.16
C LEU A 803 40.01 2.50 -2.92
N LYS A 804 41.16 2.12 -2.33
CA LYS A 804 42.45 2.25 -3.01
C LYS A 804 42.69 1.06 -3.92
N LYS A 805 43.62 1.18 -4.86
CA LYS A 805 44.02 0.09 -5.75
C LYS A 805 44.35 -1.21 -4.99
N GLN A 806 44.96 -1.09 -3.80
CA GLN A 806 45.31 -2.22 -2.94
C GLN A 806 44.07 -2.98 -2.45
N ASP A 807 43.02 -2.28 -2.06
CA ASP A 807 41.74 -2.86 -1.65
C ASP A 807 41.07 -3.56 -2.83
N LEU A 808 41.08 -2.92 -4.00
CA LEU A 808 40.47 -3.44 -5.23
C LEU A 808 41.15 -4.70 -5.74
N LEU A 809 42.48 -4.82 -5.59
CA LEU A 809 43.24 -6.03 -5.97
C LEU A 809 42.84 -7.28 -5.17
N THR A 810 42.11 -7.12 -4.07
CA THR A 810 41.58 -8.26 -3.29
C THR A 810 40.32 -8.87 -3.90
N MET A 811 39.63 -8.14 -4.79
CA MET A 811 38.45 -8.63 -5.50
C MET A 811 38.83 -9.66 -6.57
N HIS A 812 37.90 -10.55 -6.92
CA HIS A 812 38.09 -11.45 -8.04
C HIS A 812 38.16 -10.68 -9.37
N ARG A 813 39.01 -11.13 -10.32
CA ARG A 813 39.17 -10.47 -11.63
C ARG A 813 37.88 -10.33 -12.46
N ASN A 814 36.91 -11.20 -12.20
CA ASN A 814 35.62 -11.18 -12.88
C ASN A 814 34.59 -10.27 -12.19
N SER A 815 34.91 -9.73 -11.01
CA SER A 815 34.03 -8.82 -10.29
C SER A 815 33.89 -7.50 -11.05
N VAL A 816 32.75 -6.84 -10.85
CA VAL A 816 32.42 -5.56 -11.48
C VAL A 816 32.28 -4.46 -10.44
N LEU A 817 32.87 -3.30 -10.72
CA LEU A 817 32.74 -2.11 -9.89
C LEU A 817 32.06 -1.00 -10.70
N ILE A 818 30.99 -0.45 -10.16
CA ILE A 818 30.27 0.70 -10.72
C ILE A 818 30.34 1.83 -9.70
N ASP A 819 31.01 2.92 -10.07
CA ASP A 819 31.18 4.10 -9.24
C ASP A 819 30.47 5.30 -9.85
N ILE A 820 29.36 5.69 -9.24
CA ILE A 820 28.62 6.88 -9.64
C ILE A 820 28.96 8.10 -8.77
N SER A 821 29.97 7.99 -7.91
CA SER A 821 30.40 9.06 -7.01
C SER A 821 31.15 10.14 -7.79
N PHE A 822 30.94 11.39 -7.41
CA PHE A 822 31.76 12.50 -7.89
C PHE A 822 32.34 13.29 -6.70
N PRO A 823 33.69 13.39 -6.59
CA PRO A 823 34.70 12.66 -7.37
C PRO A 823 34.58 11.13 -7.17
N PRO A 824 35.18 10.30 -8.06
CA PRO A 824 35.18 8.85 -7.88
C PRO A 824 35.68 8.45 -6.50
N ALA A 825 34.97 7.51 -5.88
CA ALA A 825 35.30 6.96 -4.57
C ALA A 825 36.27 5.78 -4.65
N ALA A 826 36.48 5.20 -5.84
CA ALA A 826 37.44 4.15 -6.11
C ALA A 826 38.58 4.61 -7.05
N GLU A 827 39.82 4.21 -6.73
CA GLU A 827 40.95 4.34 -7.66
C GLU A 827 40.77 3.44 -8.90
N LEU A 828 41.37 3.83 -10.02
CA LEU A 828 41.36 3.01 -11.24
C LEU A 828 42.23 1.76 -11.08
N CYS A 829 41.68 0.58 -11.36
CA CYS A 829 42.39 -0.69 -11.31
C CYS A 829 42.16 -1.49 -12.60
N GLY A 830 43.18 -1.58 -13.45
CA GLY A 830 43.10 -2.22 -14.78
C GLY A 830 42.84 -3.73 -14.78
N ASP A 831 42.91 -4.39 -13.61
CA ASP A 831 42.63 -5.82 -13.45
C ASP A 831 41.13 -6.11 -13.19
N LEU A 832 40.29 -5.08 -13.06
CA LEU A 832 38.86 -5.18 -12.78
C LEU A 832 38.01 -4.54 -13.89
N LYS A 833 36.80 -5.07 -14.07
CA LYS A 833 35.76 -4.40 -14.87
C LYS A 833 35.22 -3.21 -14.08
N GLN A 834 35.74 -2.02 -14.35
CA GLN A 834 35.42 -0.80 -13.60
C GLN A 834 34.73 0.23 -14.50
N PHE A 835 33.56 0.69 -14.07
CA PHE A 835 32.79 1.73 -14.73
C PHE A 835 32.64 2.91 -13.78
N GLN A 836 33.09 4.10 -14.19
CA GLN A 836 32.94 5.32 -13.39
C GLN A 836 32.12 6.33 -14.18
N ILE A 837 31.32 7.14 -13.50
CA ILE A 837 30.44 8.14 -14.14
C ILE A 837 31.18 9.11 -15.07
N ALA A 838 32.48 9.32 -14.86
CA ALA A 838 33.34 10.21 -15.64
C ALA A 838 34.25 9.48 -16.65
N THR A 839 34.09 8.17 -16.87
CA THR A 839 34.88 7.43 -17.86
C THR A 839 34.14 7.28 -19.18
N PHE A 840 34.92 7.15 -20.26
CA PHE A 840 34.41 6.95 -21.61
C PHE A 840 33.50 5.71 -21.72
N ASP A 841 33.75 4.67 -20.92
CA ASP A 841 33.02 3.41 -20.98
C ASP A 841 31.59 3.50 -20.42
N PHE A 842 31.39 4.23 -19.31
CA PHE A 842 30.05 4.44 -18.75
C PHE A 842 29.22 5.37 -19.65
N THR A 843 29.83 6.44 -20.14
CA THR A 843 29.19 7.40 -21.07
C THR A 843 28.75 6.70 -22.36
N ARG A 844 29.65 5.93 -22.99
CA ARG A 844 29.36 5.20 -24.23
C ARG A 844 28.28 4.13 -24.04
N TYR A 845 28.20 3.51 -22.86
CA TYR A 845 27.13 2.56 -22.54
C TYR A 845 25.76 3.23 -22.55
N ILE A 846 25.64 4.41 -21.93
CA ILE A 846 24.40 5.17 -21.88
C ILE A 846 24.04 5.74 -23.25
N GLU A 847 25.01 6.30 -23.98
CA GLU A 847 24.81 6.84 -25.33
C GLU A 847 24.30 5.79 -26.33
N LYS A 848 24.69 4.51 -26.16
CA LYS A 848 24.28 3.40 -27.04
C LYS A 848 22.76 3.10 -27.00
N GLN A 849 22.05 3.59 -25.98
CA GLN A 849 20.61 3.39 -25.80
C GLN A 849 19.75 4.43 -26.55
N LEU A 850 20.37 5.44 -27.18
CA LEU A 850 19.66 6.55 -27.81
C LEU A 850 19.68 6.42 -29.34
N SER A 851 18.51 6.57 -29.96
CA SER A 851 18.48 6.87 -31.39
C SER A 851 18.94 8.32 -31.58
N GLY A 852 20.17 8.52 -32.06
CA GLY A 852 20.75 9.85 -32.34
C GLY A 852 19.81 10.85 -33.07
N PRO A 853 18.90 10.43 -33.97
CA PRO A 853 17.93 11.32 -34.61
C PRO A 853 16.94 12.00 -33.65
N ALA A 854 16.45 11.29 -32.62
CA ALA A 854 15.44 11.82 -31.70
C ALA A 854 15.98 12.95 -30.83
N LEU A 855 17.23 12.83 -30.36
CA LEU A 855 17.91 13.84 -29.55
C LEU A 855 18.20 15.11 -30.33
N PHE A 856 18.62 14.95 -31.58
CA PHE A 856 18.88 16.06 -32.47
C PHE A 856 17.60 16.85 -32.72
N GLU A 857 16.50 16.18 -33.02
CA GLU A 857 15.20 16.82 -33.26
C GLU A 857 14.60 17.44 -31.98
N ALA A 858 14.78 16.83 -30.81
CA ALA A 858 14.38 17.43 -29.54
C ALA A 858 15.19 18.69 -29.21
N THR A 859 16.51 18.66 -29.43
CA THR A 859 17.38 19.83 -29.25
C THR A 859 17.00 20.94 -30.21
N ARG A 860 16.69 20.59 -31.46
CA ARG A 860 16.17 21.53 -32.47
C ARG A 860 14.85 22.15 -32.02
N ALA A 861 13.94 21.37 -31.43
CA ALA A 861 12.68 21.87 -30.91
C ALA A 861 12.88 22.87 -29.76
N VAL A 862 13.80 22.60 -28.82
CA VAL A 862 14.17 23.56 -27.77
C VAL A 862 14.64 24.87 -28.38
N ASN A 863 15.52 24.82 -29.38
CA ASN A 863 16.01 26.03 -30.06
C ASN A 863 14.88 26.80 -30.76
N GLN A 864 13.95 26.10 -31.42
CA GLN A 864 12.77 26.73 -32.03
C GLN A 864 11.88 27.44 -31.01
N VAL A 865 11.70 26.88 -29.81
CA VAL A 865 10.97 27.57 -28.73
C VAL A 865 11.68 28.86 -28.34
N VAL A 866 12.99 28.79 -28.13
CA VAL A 866 13.79 29.96 -27.71
C VAL A 866 13.79 31.05 -28.77
N GLU A 867 13.94 30.69 -30.05
CA GLU A 867 13.83 31.61 -31.19
C GLU A 867 12.46 32.27 -31.25
N ARG A 868 11.38 31.51 -31.02
CA ARG A 868 10.02 32.08 -30.96
C ARG A 868 9.83 33.07 -29.81
N ILE A 869 10.41 32.82 -28.63
CA ILE A 869 10.40 33.78 -27.51
C ILE A 869 11.12 35.06 -27.93
N ALA A 870 12.26 34.94 -28.63
CA ALA A 870 13.02 36.08 -29.14
C ALA A 870 12.19 36.91 -30.13
N ASP A 871 11.59 36.26 -31.13
CA ASP A 871 10.79 36.90 -32.17
C ASP A 871 9.56 37.61 -31.59
N ILE A 872 8.89 37.01 -30.60
CA ILE A 872 7.73 37.62 -29.95
C ILE A 872 8.16 38.82 -29.11
N ASN A 873 9.23 38.71 -28.31
CA ASN A 873 9.74 39.83 -27.52
C ASN A 873 10.19 40.99 -28.42
N ALA A 874 10.84 40.71 -29.55
CA ALA A 874 11.27 41.74 -30.51
C ALA A 874 10.10 42.47 -31.22
N ARG A 875 8.91 41.86 -31.27
CA ARG A 875 7.69 42.49 -31.80
C ARG A 875 6.93 43.31 -30.76
N ILE A 876 7.15 43.02 -29.47
CA ILE A 876 6.50 43.69 -28.34
C ILE A 876 7.34 44.91 -27.88
N SER A 877 8.66 44.83 -28.00
CA SER A 877 9.61 45.96 -27.82
C SER A 877 9.57 46.91 -29.00
#